data_AF-A0A7C1CV26-F1
#
_entry.id   AF-A0A7C1CV26-F1
#
_cell.length_a   1.000
_cell.length_b   1.000
_cell.length_c   1.000
_cell.angle_alpha   90.00
_cell.angle_beta   90.00
_cell.angle_gamma   90.00
#
_symmetry.space_group_name_H-M   'P 1'
#
loop_
_entity.id
_entity.type
_entity.pdbx_description
1 polymer ?
#
loop_
_entity_poly.entity_id
_entity_poly.type
_entity_poly.pdbx_seq_one_letter_code
_entity_poly.pdbx_strand_id
1 'polypeptide(L)'
;MKSSIYEGHLWRTLESRLRTVRRRVDLGGNWLFEILENEPEDVGKIVPSKTIDVPGCVESKYPEVTSSQRYLYFEREFEYEGNSDYSTVLVFGAVDYLCRVFLNGGELGSHRGGYLSFEFDISGVLSSRNKLQVLVFDPIDEKKIDFRHIPHGKQNGDPNWYTNISGIWQGVWIEERPPVHISHLRVGTSYLKKSLEVSFTTNEEFDRACIEIFDKSDRLLGSERSVDKSLLLSLPSCLPWSPETPNLYRLVVTLEAGKSRDVVQMKFGFRDFAAENGKLFLNGRDFYMKAVLDQDFYPETLYTIPSERFLRESFVKLKEIGINTIRHHVKVPDPKYMEIADEIGLIVWQDAPHFDLFSSEGSEELLEVIDGAVKRDSHHPSLCLYSIINESWGIDQTDPQQLKWLIGAYERFKERFPGIVWIDNSACMGNFHLKSDLNDHHFYVSSIDRQDQWNSLIELYSRNPNSFYIDEYKDNAKGSPLVVSEFGNWSLPPEIWLRKKEKPYWFNHRFNEVPMTKPEGALERFDKSEISKEYSYRELFEISVENQEENLNIEIDKVRLHENIRGFVITELCDVFWECNGLLDFDRNFKVNPERMRAILDNDLFVALLDEEELWIGEEANLRIFLLKDIEKEILRIKIGEEIQERAVSGEKGDTLRVSLDTDRLNEGLIEIQVSLDKCIATLHAVLSRKEIAEIVIISNPHFRLQKPIDRKSVIVLNKPGAVFEHNGYKASTAAKEDLLSGDWITGIFWNSKLLSDVFPGGLFRRCHHSLVKDRPMISSSGYSGRLSGVVYGWLTDFYGYIDMVDDSLYVSTLHLDPKRPLANLLLRRLSDLQSI
;
A
#
# COMPACT_ATOMS: atom_id res chain seq x y z
N MET A 1 30.97 10.99 -0.49
CA MET A 1 31.57 10.45 0.76
C MET A 1 30.45 9.92 1.63
N LYS A 2 30.27 8.64 1.94
CA LYS A 2 30.77 7.37 1.43
C LYS A 2 29.59 6.39 1.65
N SER A 3 29.22 5.65 0.62
CA SER A 3 28.21 4.56 0.61
C SER A 3 28.69 3.31 1.36
N SER A 4 29.25 3.45 2.57
CA SER A 4 29.92 2.35 3.27
C SER A 4 29.40 2.08 4.68
N ILE A 5 28.13 2.36 4.99
CA ILE A 5 27.55 2.07 6.32
C ILE A 5 26.70 0.78 6.33
N TYR A 6 26.35 0.21 5.17
CA TYR A 6 25.49 -0.97 5.12
C TYR A 6 26.17 -2.25 4.61
N GLU A 7 27.45 -2.20 4.22
CA GLU A 7 28.20 -3.41 3.88
C GLU A 7 29.18 -3.78 5.00
N GLY A 8 28.87 -4.89 5.68
CA GLY A 8 29.88 -5.70 6.34
C GLY A 8 30.11 -5.42 7.82
N HIS A 9 29.14 -5.71 8.69
CA HIS A 9 29.44 -6.25 10.02
C HIS A 9 28.35 -7.24 10.49
N LEU A 10 28.78 -8.50 10.62
CA LEU A 10 28.11 -9.66 11.25
C LEU A 10 26.94 -10.35 10.51
N TRP A 11 27.25 -10.99 9.39
CA TRP A 11 26.42 -12.08 8.82
C TRP A 11 26.97 -13.50 9.10
N ARG A 12 27.84 -13.65 10.11
CA ARG A 12 28.21 -14.95 10.69
C ARG A 12 28.65 -14.76 12.14
N THR A 13 27.68 -14.84 13.05
CA THR A 13 27.75 -15.35 14.44
C THR A 13 26.58 -14.71 15.20
N LEU A 14 25.48 -15.45 15.33
CA LEU A 14 24.52 -15.46 16.45
C LEU A 14 23.21 -16.17 16.00
N GLU A 15 23.33 -17.37 15.42
CA GLU A 15 22.31 -18.43 15.54
C GLU A 15 22.20 -18.95 17.00
N SER A 16 22.54 -18.13 18.00
CA SER A 16 22.61 -18.56 19.38
C SER A 16 21.95 -17.54 20.32
N ARG A 17 20.83 -17.97 20.90
CA ARG A 17 20.23 -17.51 22.18
C ARG A 17 19.15 -16.41 22.13
N LEU A 18 18.23 -16.48 21.17
CA LEU A 18 17.05 -15.62 21.17
C LEU A 18 15.78 -16.48 21.01
N ARG A 19 14.72 -16.10 21.74
CA ARG A 19 13.48 -16.83 22.09
C ARG A 19 13.63 -17.58 23.43
N THR A 20 12.74 -17.26 24.39
CA THR A 20 12.50 -17.87 25.72
C THR A 20 13.57 -18.81 26.27
N VAL A 21 14.03 -18.64 27.52
CA VAL A 21 14.92 -19.66 28.15
C VAL A 21 14.23 -21.04 28.23
N ARG A 22 12.90 -21.08 28.06
CA ARG A 22 12.14 -22.31 27.82
C ARG A 22 12.60 -23.02 26.56
N ARG A 23 12.85 -24.32 26.69
CA ARG A 23 13.16 -25.18 25.55
C ARG A 23 11.95 -25.22 24.61
N ARG A 24 12.19 -24.91 23.34
CA ARG A 24 11.22 -25.07 22.26
C ARG A 24 11.71 -26.10 21.27
N VAL A 25 10.80 -26.96 20.81
CA VAL A 25 11.05 -27.93 19.74
C VAL A 25 10.10 -27.59 18.61
N ASP A 26 10.65 -27.12 17.50
CA ASP A 26 9.90 -26.83 16.29
C ASP A 26 9.36 -28.13 15.68
N LEU A 27 8.05 -28.17 15.40
CA LEU A 27 7.39 -29.27 14.73
C LEU A 27 7.08 -28.95 13.26
N GLY A 28 7.54 -27.81 12.75
CA GLY A 28 7.41 -27.44 11.34
C GLY A 28 8.17 -28.35 10.36
N GLY A 29 8.14 -27.96 9.09
CA GLY A 29 8.68 -28.72 7.97
C GLY A 29 7.60 -29.53 7.26
N ASN A 30 7.99 -30.64 6.65
CA ASN A 30 7.09 -31.42 5.80
C ASN A 30 6.21 -32.40 6.62
N TRP A 31 4.90 -32.24 6.49
CA TRP A 31 3.85 -33.03 7.13
C TRP A 31 3.15 -33.92 6.10
N LEU A 32 2.65 -35.07 6.54
CA LEU A 32 1.70 -35.87 5.76
C LEU A 32 0.37 -35.12 5.67
N PHE A 33 -0.30 -35.23 4.52
CA PHE A 33 -1.46 -34.41 4.21
C PHE A 33 -2.52 -35.18 3.41
N GLU A 34 -3.79 -34.81 3.58
CA GLU A 34 -4.88 -35.28 2.72
C GLU A 34 -6.01 -34.25 2.60
N ILE A 35 -6.64 -34.19 1.43
CA ILE A 35 -7.84 -33.36 1.19
C ILE A 35 -9.06 -34.28 1.20
N LEU A 36 -10.03 -33.97 2.06
CA LEU A 36 -11.21 -34.78 2.28
C LEU A 36 -12.47 -34.00 1.85
N GLU A 37 -13.36 -34.68 1.14
CA GLU A 37 -14.65 -34.12 0.68
C GLU A 37 -15.64 -33.92 1.83
N ASN A 38 -15.57 -34.76 2.87
CA ASN A 38 -16.48 -34.76 3.99
C ASN A 38 -15.71 -34.89 5.31
N GLU A 39 -16.35 -34.51 6.41
CA GLU A 39 -15.79 -34.73 7.74
C GLU A 39 -15.58 -36.24 7.96
N PRO A 40 -14.37 -36.69 8.34
CA PRO A 40 -14.12 -38.09 8.61
C PRO A 40 -14.79 -38.51 9.93
N GLU A 41 -15.40 -39.71 9.97
CA GLU A 41 -15.91 -40.29 11.21
C GLU A 41 -14.79 -40.62 12.20
N ASP A 42 -13.60 -40.97 11.69
CA ASP A 42 -12.44 -41.39 12.47
C ASP A 42 -11.14 -40.96 11.77
N VAL A 43 -10.44 -40.00 12.37
CA VAL A 43 -9.17 -39.47 11.85
C VAL A 43 -8.06 -40.52 11.81
N GLY A 44 -8.12 -41.56 12.66
CA GLY A 44 -7.13 -42.64 12.71
C GLY A 44 -7.17 -43.57 11.50
N LYS A 45 -8.25 -43.54 10.71
CA LYS A 45 -8.41 -44.36 9.49
C LYS A 45 -7.96 -43.66 8.22
N ILE A 46 -7.60 -42.39 8.30
CA ILE A 46 -7.12 -41.63 7.14
C ILE A 46 -5.73 -42.14 6.77
N VAL A 47 -5.56 -42.44 5.49
CA VAL A 47 -4.26 -42.82 4.92
C VAL A 47 -3.81 -41.68 4.01
N PRO A 48 -2.99 -40.73 4.51
CA PRO A 48 -2.60 -39.56 3.73
C PRO A 48 -1.69 -39.97 2.57
N SER A 49 -2.00 -39.44 1.39
CA SER A 49 -1.23 -39.68 0.16
C SER A 49 -0.38 -38.49 -0.30
N LYS A 50 -0.58 -37.32 0.33
CA LYS A 50 0.06 -36.06 -0.03
C LYS A 50 1.00 -35.58 1.09
N THR A 51 1.76 -34.53 0.82
CA THR A 51 2.53 -33.82 1.86
C THR A 51 2.41 -32.31 1.73
N ILE A 52 2.62 -31.58 2.81
CA ILE A 52 2.61 -30.11 2.81
C ILE A 52 3.62 -29.58 3.81
N ASP A 53 4.14 -28.38 3.58
CA ASP A 53 5.01 -27.71 4.54
C ASP A 53 4.16 -26.96 5.57
N VAL A 54 4.55 -27.07 6.84
CA VAL A 54 3.96 -26.36 7.97
C VAL A 54 5.06 -25.50 8.62
N PRO A 55 4.87 -24.19 8.80
CA PRO A 55 3.72 -23.40 8.35
C PRO A 55 3.58 -23.35 6.82
N GLY A 56 2.34 -23.25 6.34
CA GLY A 56 2.03 -23.00 4.94
C GLY A 56 0.54 -22.96 4.64
N CYS A 57 0.12 -22.07 3.74
CA CYS A 57 -1.23 -22.03 3.19
C CYS A 57 -1.44 -23.18 2.20
N VAL A 58 -2.52 -23.96 2.32
CA VAL A 58 -2.76 -25.16 1.50
C VAL A 58 -2.80 -24.86 0.00
N GLU A 59 -3.39 -23.74 -0.36
CA GLU A 59 -3.64 -23.30 -1.73
C GLU A 59 -2.33 -23.08 -2.51
N SER A 60 -1.25 -22.68 -1.81
CA SER A 60 0.07 -22.52 -2.42
C SER A 60 0.57 -23.80 -3.11
N LYS A 61 0.17 -24.97 -2.59
CA LYS A 61 0.57 -26.30 -3.09
C LYS A 61 -0.57 -27.07 -3.74
N TYR A 62 -1.79 -26.90 -3.24
CA TYR A 62 -2.99 -27.62 -3.66
C TYR A 62 -4.12 -26.64 -3.99
N PRO A 63 -4.03 -25.91 -5.11
CA PRO A 63 -4.97 -24.85 -5.44
C PRO A 63 -6.40 -25.35 -5.68
N GLU A 64 -6.61 -26.66 -5.85
CA GLU A 64 -7.95 -27.26 -5.97
C GLU A 64 -8.87 -26.95 -4.78
N VAL A 65 -8.31 -26.65 -3.60
CA VAL A 65 -9.09 -26.34 -2.39
C VAL A 65 -9.80 -24.98 -2.45
N THR A 66 -9.38 -24.08 -3.35
CA THR A 66 -10.03 -22.77 -3.51
C THR A 66 -11.42 -22.85 -4.14
N SER A 67 -11.73 -23.96 -4.82
CA SER A 67 -12.93 -24.09 -5.65
C SER A 67 -14.15 -24.66 -4.91
N SER A 68 -13.94 -25.27 -3.74
CA SER A 68 -15.00 -25.98 -3.03
C SER A 68 -14.63 -26.23 -1.58
N GLN A 69 -15.65 -26.28 -0.72
CA GLN A 69 -15.50 -26.58 0.69
C GLN A 69 -14.81 -27.95 0.91
N ARG A 70 -13.77 -27.99 1.74
CA ARG A 70 -12.98 -29.21 2.04
C ARG A 70 -12.64 -29.32 3.53
N TYR A 71 -12.31 -30.54 3.95
CA TYR A 71 -11.59 -30.80 5.19
C TYR A 71 -10.14 -31.13 4.86
N LEU A 72 -9.22 -30.58 5.63
CA LEU A 72 -7.79 -30.64 5.39
C LEU A 72 -7.15 -31.39 6.55
N TYR A 73 -6.60 -32.55 6.26
CA TYR A 73 -5.98 -33.42 7.26
C TYR A 73 -4.47 -33.27 7.22
N PHE A 74 -3.86 -33.01 8.38
CA PHE A 74 -2.42 -32.90 8.57
C PHE A 74 -1.96 -33.95 9.57
N GLU A 75 -0.82 -34.57 9.31
CA GLU A 75 -0.22 -35.57 10.19
C GLU A 75 1.30 -35.41 10.29
N ARG A 76 1.79 -35.47 11.52
CA ARG A 76 3.22 -35.46 11.82
C ARG A 76 3.54 -36.46 12.90
N GLU A 77 4.54 -37.29 12.61
CA GLU A 77 5.19 -38.08 13.65
C GLU A 77 6.46 -37.40 14.12
N PHE A 78 6.71 -37.49 15.43
CA PHE A 78 7.90 -36.95 16.04
C PHE A 78 8.32 -37.78 17.25
N GLU A 79 9.63 -37.83 17.49
CA GLU A 79 10.20 -38.43 18.69
C GLU A 79 10.39 -37.33 19.73
N TYR A 80 9.74 -37.50 20.87
CA TYR A 80 9.86 -36.58 21.98
C TYR A 80 9.46 -37.28 23.27
N GLU A 81 10.41 -37.42 24.17
CA GLU A 81 10.15 -37.89 25.53
C GLU A 81 9.98 -36.67 26.42
N GLY A 82 8.80 -36.54 27.01
CA GLY A 82 8.51 -35.46 27.94
C GLY A 82 9.43 -35.51 29.16
N ASN A 83 9.79 -34.35 29.67
CA ASN A 83 10.49 -34.24 30.94
C ASN A 83 9.46 -34.14 32.07
N SER A 84 9.43 -35.11 32.99
CA SER A 84 8.49 -35.10 34.11
C SER A 84 8.63 -33.91 35.04
N ASP A 85 9.76 -33.20 35.00
CA ASP A 85 10.00 -31.98 35.77
C ASP A 85 9.33 -30.74 35.15
N TYR A 86 8.75 -30.85 33.95
CA TYR A 86 8.16 -29.75 33.19
C TYR A 86 6.77 -30.12 32.66
N SER A 87 5.89 -29.13 32.55
CA SER A 87 4.74 -29.21 31.67
C SER A 87 5.20 -29.11 30.22
N THR A 88 4.72 -30.01 29.37
CA THR A 88 4.94 -29.97 27.92
C THR A 88 3.71 -29.40 27.25
N VAL A 89 3.84 -28.27 26.57
CA VAL A 89 2.74 -27.56 25.91
C VAL A 89 2.93 -27.59 24.40
N LEU A 90 1.91 -28.04 23.66
CA LEU A 90 1.84 -27.95 22.21
C LEU A 90 1.21 -26.61 21.83
N VAL A 91 1.89 -25.82 21.00
CA VAL A 91 1.44 -24.48 20.60
C VAL A 91 1.29 -24.40 19.09
N PHE A 92 0.18 -23.80 18.65
CA PHE A 92 -0.09 -23.44 17.27
C PHE A 92 -0.07 -21.90 17.15
N GLY A 93 0.68 -21.37 16.19
CA GLY A 93 0.73 -19.93 15.93
C GLY A 93 -0.60 -19.39 15.41
N ALA A 94 -1.18 -20.06 14.41
CA ALA A 94 -2.48 -19.76 13.81
C ALA A 94 -2.85 -20.92 12.85
N VAL A 95 -4.15 -21.22 12.78
CA VAL A 95 -4.71 -22.22 11.87
C VAL A 95 -6.00 -21.65 11.29
N ASP A 96 -6.09 -21.53 9.97
CA ASP A 96 -7.30 -21.04 9.31
C ASP A 96 -8.18 -22.22 8.84
N TYR A 97 -9.41 -22.41 9.31
CA TYR A 97 -10.15 -21.58 10.27
C TYR A 97 -10.64 -22.35 11.51
N LEU A 98 -11.38 -23.45 11.32
CA LEU A 98 -11.84 -24.32 12.41
C LEU A 98 -10.99 -25.58 12.43
N CYS A 99 -10.38 -25.93 13.58
CA CYS A 99 -9.58 -27.14 13.67
C CYS A 99 -9.88 -28.00 14.90
N ARG A 100 -9.56 -29.30 14.77
CA ARG A 100 -9.54 -30.30 15.84
C ARG A 100 -8.17 -30.95 15.86
N VAL A 101 -7.59 -31.08 17.05
CA VAL A 101 -6.22 -31.57 17.24
C VAL A 101 -6.25 -32.89 18.01
N PHE A 102 -5.48 -33.86 17.54
CA PHE A 102 -5.37 -35.18 18.13
C PHE A 102 -3.90 -35.54 18.33
N LEU A 103 -3.61 -36.23 19.42
CA LEU A 103 -2.28 -36.75 19.74
C LEU A 103 -2.41 -38.20 20.17
N ASN A 104 -1.65 -39.09 19.51
CA ASN A 104 -1.62 -40.53 19.81
C ASN A 104 -3.03 -41.18 19.79
N GLY A 105 -3.91 -40.71 18.90
CA GLY A 105 -5.28 -41.19 18.74
C GLY A 105 -6.31 -40.58 19.70
N GLY A 106 -5.89 -39.77 20.68
CA GLY A 106 -6.79 -39.02 21.57
C GLY A 106 -7.00 -37.58 21.10
N GLU A 107 -8.24 -37.07 21.19
CA GLU A 107 -8.54 -35.66 20.90
C GLU A 107 -8.06 -34.76 22.05
N LEU A 108 -7.27 -33.73 21.71
CA LEU A 108 -6.81 -32.71 22.64
C LEU A 108 -7.83 -31.57 22.78
N GLY A 109 -8.49 -31.21 21.68
CA GLY A 109 -9.51 -30.17 21.64
C GLY A 109 -9.65 -29.52 20.26
N SER A 110 -10.34 -28.39 20.22
CA SER A 110 -10.61 -27.62 19.00
C SER A 110 -10.27 -26.13 19.15
N HIS A 111 -10.09 -25.46 18.02
CA HIS A 111 -9.91 -24.01 17.93
C HIS A 111 -10.72 -23.45 16.76
N ARG A 112 -11.24 -22.23 16.94
CA ARG A 112 -11.96 -21.44 15.94
C ARG A 112 -11.29 -20.08 15.84
N GLY A 113 -10.97 -19.65 14.62
CA GLY A 113 -10.32 -18.37 14.35
C GLY A 113 -9.05 -18.53 13.52
N GLY A 114 -8.82 -17.64 12.55
CA GLY A 114 -7.69 -17.75 11.61
C GLY A 114 -6.39 -17.05 12.04
N TYR A 115 -6.40 -16.25 13.12
CA TYR A 115 -5.35 -15.25 13.37
C TYR A 115 -4.59 -15.38 14.69
N LEU A 116 -5.19 -16.01 15.70
CA LEU A 116 -4.64 -16.04 17.07
C LEU A 116 -4.03 -17.41 17.40
N SER A 117 -3.02 -17.39 18.26
CA SER A 117 -2.38 -18.60 18.76
C SER A 117 -3.22 -19.32 19.80
N PHE A 118 -3.10 -20.65 19.85
CA PHE A 118 -3.73 -21.50 20.87
C PHE A 118 -2.80 -22.66 21.26
N GLU A 119 -3.08 -23.29 22.39
CA GLU A 119 -2.18 -24.28 22.99
C GLU A 119 -2.90 -25.37 23.78
N PHE A 120 -2.22 -26.51 23.95
CA PHE A 120 -2.68 -27.66 24.74
C PHE A 120 -1.58 -28.19 25.64
N ASP A 121 -1.89 -28.50 26.90
CA ASP A 121 -0.99 -29.30 27.76
C ASP A 121 -1.04 -30.76 27.30
N ILE A 122 0.12 -31.28 26.89
CA ILE A 122 0.27 -32.66 26.37
C ILE A 122 1.10 -33.55 27.30
N SER A 123 1.44 -33.08 28.51
CA SER A 123 2.34 -33.78 29.45
C SER A 123 1.89 -35.22 29.75
N GLY A 124 0.58 -35.43 29.91
CA GLY A 124 0.00 -36.73 30.29
C GLY A 124 -0.29 -37.70 29.15
N VAL A 125 -0.05 -37.32 27.89
CA VAL A 125 -0.45 -38.08 26.69
C VAL A 125 0.71 -38.43 25.77
N LEU A 126 1.92 -38.03 26.12
CA LEU A 126 3.14 -38.30 25.37
C LEU A 126 3.57 -39.77 25.43
N SER A 127 4.19 -40.23 24.35
CA SER A 127 4.88 -41.50 24.17
C SER A 127 6.28 -41.24 23.60
N SER A 128 7.15 -42.25 23.49
CA SER A 128 8.48 -42.05 22.89
C SER A 128 8.41 -41.64 21.41
N ARG A 129 7.47 -42.22 20.67
CA ARG A 129 7.05 -41.80 19.33
C ARG A 129 5.63 -41.28 19.41
N ASN A 130 5.43 -40.06 18.94
CA ASN A 130 4.16 -39.38 18.99
C ASN A 130 3.62 -39.17 17.58
N LYS A 131 2.30 -39.26 17.43
CA LYS A 131 1.58 -38.95 16.21
C LYS A 131 0.60 -37.82 16.48
N LEU A 132 0.90 -36.65 15.91
CA LEU A 132 0.04 -35.46 15.92
C LEU A 132 -0.78 -35.43 14.64
N GLN A 133 -2.08 -35.25 14.79
CA GLN A 133 -3.03 -35.16 13.69
C GLN A 133 -3.88 -33.90 13.88
N VAL A 134 -4.11 -33.16 12.80
CA VAL A 134 -4.93 -31.95 12.81
C VAL A 134 -5.92 -32.04 11.67
N LEU A 135 -7.20 -31.88 12.00
CA LEU A 135 -8.27 -31.79 11.01
C LEU A 135 -8.73 -30.33 10.97
N VAL A 136 -8.63 -29.70 9.80
CA VAL A 136 -8.98 -28.30 9.58
C VAL A 136 -10.17 -28.21 8.63
N PHE A 137 -11.06 -27.26 8.87
CA PHE A 137 -12.19 -26.91 8.04
C PHE A 137 -12.21 -25.39 7.86
N ASP A 138 -12.13 -24.94 6.62
CA ASP A 138 -12.09 -23.52 6.28
C ASP A 138 -13.32 -23.15 5.44
N PRO A 139 -14.27 -22.36 5.96
CA PRO A 139 -15.52 -22.03 5.27
C PRO A 139 -15.28 -21.09 4.09
N ILE A 140 -15.63 -21.54 2.89
CA ILE A 140 -15.62 -20.74 1.65
C ILE A 140 -17.03 -20.62 1.02
N ASP A 141 -18.03 -21.30 1.59
CA ASP A 141 -19.44 -21.24 1.21
C ASP A 141 -20.37 -21.25 2.44
N GLU A 142 -21.69 -21.16 2.22
CA GLU A 142 -22.69 -21.03 3.30
C GLU A 142 -23.14 -22.37 3.93
N LYS A 143 -22.54 -23.51 3.58
CA LYS A 143 -23.15 -24.83 3.89
C LYS A 143 -23.07 -25.22 5.37
N LYS A 144 -21.93 -24.98 6.03
CA LYS A 144 -21.70 -25.38 7.43
C LYS A 144 -21.52 -24.18 8.35
N ILE A 145 -20.67 -23.25 7.93
CA ILE A 145 -20.43 -21.96 8.58
C ILE A 145 -20.52 -20.94 7.46
N ASP A 146 -21.38 -19.95 7.61
CA ASP A 146 -21.47 -18.87 6.64
C ASP A 146 -20.24 -17.96 6.79
N PHE A 147 -19.34 -18.04 5.82
CA PHE A 147 -18.09 -17.30 5.85
C PHE A 147 -18.32 -15.78 5.92
N ARG A 148 -19.45 -15.26 5.41
CA ARG A 148 -19.76 -13.82 5.42
C ARG A 148 -19.81 -13.24 6.83
N HIS A 149 -19.99 -14.08 7.84
CA HIS A 149 -20.06 -13.67 9.24
C HIS A 149 -18.75 -13.86 10.00
N ILE A 150 -17.69 -14.39 9.41
CA ILE A 150 -16.40 -14.57 10.10
C ILE A 150 -15.40 -13.48 9.67
N PRO A 151 -14.46 -13.07 10.54
CA PRO A 151 -13.39 -12.17 10.12
C PRO A 151 -12.41 -12.87 9.17
N HIS A 152 -12.47 -12.56 7.87
CA HIS A 152 -11.61 -13.17 6.83
C HIS A 152 -10.73 -12.17 6.06
N GLY A 153 -10.98 -10.86 6.18
CA GLY A 153 -10.18 -9.85 5.48
C GLY A 153 -10.49 -9.81 3.97
N LYS A 154 -9.52 -9.55 3.10
CA LYS A 154 -9.72 -9.52 1.63
C LYS A 154 -9.79 -10.91 0.95
N GLN A 155 -10.14 -11.94 1.72
CA GLN A 155 -10.31 -13.32 1.29
C GLN A 155 -11.80 -13.67 1.23
N ASN A 156 -12.19 -14.73 0.52
CA ASN A 156 -13.59 -15.14 0.38
C ASN A 156 -14.49 -13.97 -0.10
N GLY A 157 -15.80 -14.19 -0.22
CA GLY A 157 -16.76 -13.10 -0.51
C GLY A 157 -17.00 -12.78 -1.98
N ASP A 158 -17.88 -11.80 -2.19
CA ASP A 158 -18.19 -11.20 -3.49
C ASP A 158 -18.04 -9.67 -3.42
N PRO A 159 -16.95 -9.11 -3.97
CA PRO A 159 -15.85 -9.81 -4.62
C PRO A 159 -14.87 -10.46 -3.65
N ASN A 160 -14.35 -11.63 -4.05
CA ASN A 160 -13.09 -12.12 -3.50
C ASN A 160 -11.92 -11.30 -4.07
N TRP A 161 -11.37 -10.41 -3.25
CA TRP A 161 -10.32 -9.48 -3.67
C TRP A 161 -9.05 -10.23 -4.06
N TYR A 162 -8.69 -11.25 -3.28
CA TYR A 162 -7.52 -12.09 -3.49
C TYR A 162 -7.90 -13.57 -3.55
N THR A 163 -6.98 -14.46 -3.21
CA THR A 163 -7.28 -15.88 -3.01
C THR A 163 -7.54 -16.16 -1.55
N ASN A 164 -8.32 -17.22 -1.30
CA ASN A 164 -8.44 -17.83 0.02
C ASN A 164 -7.10 -18.41 0.45
N ILE A 165 -6.87 -18.44 1.76
CA ILE A 165 -5.87 -19.25 2.43
C ILE A 165 -6.58 -20.23 3.37
N SER A 166 -5.95 -21.36 3.64
CA SER A 166 -6.42 -22.30 4.66
C SER A 166 -5.26 -23.10 5.26
N GLY A 167 -5.53 -23.77 6.38
CA GLY A 167 -4.61 -24.68 7.03
C GLY A 167 -3.70 -24.02 8.07
N ILE A 168 -2.60 -24.69 8.38
CA ILE A 168 -1.67 -24.29 9.46
C ILE A 168 -0.66 -23.29 8.90
N TRP A 169 -1.06 -22.02 8.79
CA TRP A 169 -0.26 -20.98 8.10
C TRP A 169 0.81 -20.31 8.99
N GLN A 170 0.79 -20.53 10.30
CA GLN A 170 1.87 -20.18 11.25
C GLN A 170 2.42 -21.42 11.98
N GLY A 171 3.61 -21.28 12.58
CA GLY A 171 4.39 -22.41 13.08
C GLY A 171 3.71 -23.22 14.19
N VAL A 172 4.16 -24.48 14.34
CA VAL A 172 3.74 -25.40 15.41
C VAL A 172 4.97 -25.82 16.19
N TRP A 173 4.93 -25.72 17.51
CA TRP A 173 6.07 -26.11 18.34
C TRP A 173 5.63 -26.68 19.69
N ILE A 174 6.53 -27.44 20.30
CA ILE A 174 6.44 -27.83 21.71
C ILE A 174 7.21 -26.81 22.54
N GLU A 175 6.65 -26.38 23.66
CA GLU A 175 7.31 -25.58 24.68
C GLU A 175 7.32 -26.31 26.03
N GLU A 176 8.51 -26.45 26.62
CA GLU A 176 8.64 -26.93 28.01
C GLU A 176 8.48 -25.76 28.99
N ARG A 177 7.55 -25.90 29.93
CA ARG A 177 7.26 -24.92 30.96
C ARG A 177 7.50 -25.53 32.34
N PRO A 178 8.19 -24.84 33.26
CA PRO A 178 8.31 -25.32 34.63
C PRO A 178 6.93 -25.45 35.32
N PRO A 179 6.80 -26.25 36.39
CA PRO A 179 5.51 -26.48 37.06
C PRO A 179 4.83 -25.20 37.53
N VAL A 180 5.64 -24.22 37.98
CA VAL A 180 5.20 -22.85 38.23
C VAL A 180 5.85 -21.96 37.19
N HIS A 181 5.04 -21.33 36.34
CA HIS A 181 5.49 -20.55 35.19
C HIS A 181 4.61 -19.32 34.92
N ILE A 182 5.17 -18.40 34.15
CA ILE A 182 4.48 -17.20 33.68
C ILE A 182 3.61 -17.56 32.46
N SER A 183 2.30 -17.36 32.56
CA SER A 183 1.35 -17.60 31.46
C SER A 183 1.19 -16.39 30.55
N HIS A 184 1.29 -15.19 31.08
CA HIS A 184 1.23 -13.95 30.31
C HIS A 184 2.21 -12.93 30.89
N LEU A 185 2.87 -12.17 30.01
CA LEU A 185 3.76 -11.07 30.36
C LEU A 185 3.35 -9.87 29.52
N ARG A 186 3.11 -8.74 30.18
CA ARG A 186 2.80 -7.46 29.54
C ARG A 186 3.83 -6.43 29.96
N VAL A 187 4.25 -5.65 28.99
CA VAL A 187 5.17 -4.53 29.16
C VAL A 187 4.48 -3.26 28.65
N GLY A 188 4.34 -2.26 29.52
CA GLY A 188 3.93 -0.91 29.17
C GLY A 188 5.11 0.05 29.35
N THR A 189 5.31 0.97 28.42
CA THR A 189 6.40 1.94 28.52
C THR A 189 5.93 3.36 28.27
N SER A 190 6.59 4.32 28.91
CA SER A 190 6.54 5.73 28.54
C SER A 190 7.95 6.31 28.61
N TYR A 191 8.40 6.89 27.50
CA TYR A 191 9.67 7.59 27.43
C TYR A 191 9.63 8.91 28.20
N LEU A 192 8.56 9.69 28.03
CA LEU A 192 8.36 10.98 28.67
C LEU A 192 8.29 10.86 30.19
N LYS A 193 7.60 9.82 30.69
CA LYS A 193 7.53 9.52 32.14
C LYS A 193 8.73 8.74 32.65
N LYS A 194 9.60 8.25 31.76
CA LYS A 194 10.76 7.40 32.08
C LYS A 194 10.36 6.18 32.91
N SER A 195 9.24 5.57 32.54
CA SER A 195 8.59 4.52 33.31
C SER A 195 8.40 3.25 32.48
N LEU A 196 8.57 2.12 33.14
CA LEU A 196 8.34 0.79 32.63
C LEU A 196 7.37 0.08 33.58
N GLU A 197 6.20 -0.29 33.09
CA GLU A 197 5.25 -1.13 33.78
C GLU A 197 5.45 -2.58 33.31
N VAL A 198 5.72 -3.48 34.25
CA VAL A 198 5.82 -4.91 34.00
C VAL A 198 4.72 -5.59 34.79
N SER A 199 3.83 -6.29 34.10
CA SER A 199 2.80 -7.11 34.74
C SER A 199 2.79 -8.51 34.15
N PHE A 200 2.53 -9.51 34.98
CA PHE A 200 2.52 -10.90 34.54
C PHE A 200 1.49 -11.73 35.30
N THR A 201 1.03 -12.81 34.68
CA THR A 201 0.19 -13.83 35.31
C THR A 201 0.97 -15.12 35.44
N THR A 202 0.69 -15.86 36.50
CA THR A 202 1.28 -17.17 36.78
C THR A 202 0.18 -18.21 36.86
N ASN A 203 0.49 -19.46 36.53
CA ASN A 203 -0.47 -20.57 36.69
C ASN A 203 -0.69 -20.94 38.17
N GLU A 204 0.33 -20.74 39.01
CA GLU A 204 0.34 -21.08 40.43
C GLU A 204 1.00 -19.95 41.27
N GLU A 205 0.99 -20.10 42.60
CA GLU A 205 1.69 -19.20 43.52
C GLU A 205 3.22 -19.34 43.43
N PHE A 206 3.94 -18.26 43.74
CA PHE A 206 5.40 -18.18 43.59
C PHE A 206 6.06 -17.50 44.80
N ASP A 207 7.36 -17.74 44.99
CA ASP A 207 8.12 -17.15 46.11
C ASP A 207 8.65 -15.76 45.77
N ARG A 208 9.13 -15.58 44.53
CA ARG A 208 9.74 -14.33 44.06
C ARG A 208 9.81 -14.25 42.53
N ALA A 209 9.65 -13.05 41.99
CA ALA A 209 10.04 -12.69 40.64
C ALA A 209 11.27 -11.76 40.68
N CYS A 210 12.25 -12.00 39.81
CA CYS A 210 13.42 -11.15 39.58
C CYS A 210 13.34 -10.59 38.17
N ILE A 211 13.25 -9.27 38.06
CA ILE A 211 13.17 -8.54 36.81
C ILE A 211 14.53 -7.92 36.53
N GLU A 212 15.03 -8.08 35.31
CA GLU A 212 16.29 -7.52 34.85
C GLU A 212 16.09 -6.87 33.48
N ILE A 213 16.69 -5.70 33.28
CA ILE A 213 16.54 -4.91 32.06
C ILE A 213 17.92 -4.68 31.46
N PHE A 214 18.08 -5.04 30.19
CA PHE A 214 19.34 -4.92 29.46
C PHE A 214 19.17 -3.98 28.26
N ASP A 215 20.21 -3.20 27.94
CA ASP A 215 20.28 -2.50 26.66
C ASP A 215 20.74 -3.42 25.52
N LYS A 216 20.76 -2.89 24.30
CA LYS A 216 21.22 -3.60 23.10
C LYS A 216 22.68 -4.09 23.13
N SER A 217 23.49 -3.62 24.10
CA SER A 217 24.88 -4.06 24.31
C SER A 217 24.99 -5.08 25.46
N ASP A 218 23.86 -5.67 25.89
CA ASP A 218 23.74 -6.60 27.01
C ASP A 218 24.20 -6.04 28.37
N ARG A 219 24.23 -4.70 28.53
CA ARG A 219 24.53 -4.08 29.82
C ARG A 219 23.25 -4.02 30.66
N LEU A 220 23.35 -4.50 31.90
CA LEU A 220 22.28 -4.41 32.90
C LEU A 220 22.03 -2.94 33.28
N LEU A 221 20.82 -2.45 33.06
CA LEU A 221 20.38 -1.08 33.38
C LEU A 221 19.62 -0.99 34.69
N GLY A 222 18.94 -2.07 35.08
CA GLY A 222 18.14 -2.13 36.29
C GLY A 222 17.75 -3.56 36.63
N SER A 223 17.56 -3.81 37.93
CA SER A 223 17.02 -5.07 38.44
C SER A 223 16.15 -4.82 39.65
N GLU A 224 15.03 -5.54 39.73
CA GLU A 224 14.07 -5.46 40.84
C GLU A 224 13.65 -6.87 41.27
N ARG A 225 13.38 -7.07 42.55
CA ARG A 225 12.86 -8.32 43.09
C ARG A 225 11.53 -8.05 43.77
N SER A 226 10.49 -8.79 43.40
CA SER A 226 9.17 -8.62 44.01
C SER A 226 8.41 -9.93 44.15
N VAL A 227 7.43 -9.92 45.05
CA VAL A 227 6.35 -10.92 45.15
C VAL A 227 5.07 -10.42 44.46
N ASP A 228 5.05 -9.16 44.03
CA ASP A 228 3.94 -8.58 43.30
C ASP A 228 3.97 -8.98 41.82
N LYS A 229 2.78 -9.18 41.25
CA LYS A 229 2.56 -9.52 39.84
C LYS A 229 2.54 -8.31 38.90
N SER A 230 2.60 -7.08 39.45
CA SER A 230 2.65 -5.83 38.69
C SER A 230 3.60 -4.83 39.35
N LEU A 231 4.51 -4.26 38.56
CA LEU A 231 5.60 -3.42 39.02
C LEU A 231 5.76 -2.21 38.11
N LEU A 232 5.91 -1.04 38.73
CA LEU A 232 6.26 0.20 38.04
C LEU A 232 7.72 0.54 38.34
N LEU A 233 8.57 0.43 37.33
CA LEU A 233 10.01 0.70 37.40
C LEU A 233 10.31 2.05 36.75
N SER A 234 11.24 2.80 37.32
CA SER A 234 11.76 4.03 36.70
C SER A 234 13.15 3.77 36.10
N LEU A 235 13.34 4.18 34.85
CA LEU A 235 14.63 4.08 34.15
C LEU A 235 15.07 5.46 33.66
N PRO A 236 15.70 6.31 34.51
CA PRO A 236 15.95 7.70 34.18
C PRO A 236 16.82 7.97 32.95
N SER A 237 17.65 6.99 32.56
CA SER A 237 18.62 7.05 31.46
C SER A 237 18.16 6.27 30.22
N CYS A 238 16.87 5.95 30.08
CA CYS A 238 16.36 5.30 28.88
C CYS A 238 16.47 6.24 27.66
N LEU A 239 16.99 5.72 26.56
CA LEU A 239 16.88 6.30 25.23
C LEU A 239 15.54 5.91 24.58
N PRO A 240 14.87 6.82 23.85
CA PRO A 240 13.61 6.55 23.18
C PRO A 240 13.80 5.63 21.99
N TRP A 241 12.78 4.85 21.67
CA TRP A 241 12.60 4.25 20.35
C TRP A 241 11.97 5.27 19.40
N SER A 242 12.50 5.38 18.19
CA SER A 242 11.90 6.12 17.06
C SER A 242 12.27 5.45 15.74
N PRO A 243 11.59 5.77 14.63
CA PRO A 243 11.98 5.28 13.30
C PRO A 243 13.45 5.54 12.94
N GLU A 244 14.03 6.66 13.36
CA GLU A 244 15.41 7.04 13.07
C GLU A 244 16.41 6.38 14.03
N THR A 245 15.96 6.11 15.27
CA THR A 245 16.78 5.54 16.33
C THR A 245 16.01 4.44 17.08
N PRO A 246 15.92 3.22 16.51
CA PRO A 246 15.13 2.13 17.10
C PRO A 246 15.85 1.51 18.31
N ASN A 247 15.90 2.23 19.43
CA ASN A 247 16.53 1.75 20.66
C ASN A 247 15.64 0.70 21.34
N LEU A 248 16.07 -0.56 21.25
CA LEU A 248 15.42 -1.70 21.90
C LEU A 248 16.17 -2.13 23.16
N TYR A 249 15.40 -2.68 24.09
CA TYR A 249 15.81 -3.22 25.38
C TYR A 249 15.34 -4.66 25.48
N ARG A 250 15.95 -5.41 26.39
CA ARG A 250 15.56 -6.78 26.71
C ARG A 250 15.15 -6.86 28.18
N LEU A 251 13.90 -7.24 28.41
CA LEU A 251 13.38 -7.60 29.72
C LEU A 251 13.64 -9.09 29.96
N VAL A 252 14.11 -9.44 31.14
CA VAL A 252 14.19 -10.81 31.64
C VAL A 252 13.40 -10.88 32.93
N VAL A 253 12.43 -11.80 33.01
CA VAL A 253 11.68 -12.07 34.24
C VAL A 253 11.98 -13.50 34.65
N THR A 254 12.61 -13.67 35.81
CA THR A 254 12.87 -14.96 36.44
C THR A 254 11.87 -15.17 37.57
N LEU A 255 10.99 -16.18 37.45
CA LEU A 255 10.07 -16.62 38.48
C LEU A 255 10.70 -17.76 39.28
N GLU A 256 10.67 -17.67 40.61
CA GLU A 256 11.19 -18.68 41.53
C GLU A 256 10.05 -19.16 42.46
N ALA A 257 9.88 -20.47 42.56
CA ALA A 257 8.88 -21.11 43.41
C ALA A 257 9.38 -22.49 43.89
N GLY A 258 9.91 -22.56 45.11
CA GLY A 258 10.56 -23.74 45.68
C GLY A 258 11.74 -24.20 44.82
N LYS A 259 11.57 -25.32 44.12
CA LYS A 259 12.56 -25.85 43.15
C LYS A 259 12.26 -25.46 41.71
N SER A 260 11.06 -24.91 41.43
CA SER A 260 10.67 -24.44 40.11
C SER A 260 11.35 -23.10 39.82
N ARG A 261 11.86 -22.96 38.60
CA ARG A 261 12.44 -21.70 38.10
C ARG A 261 12.06 -21.51 36.64
N ASP A 262 11.28 -20.49 36.36
CA ASP A 262 10.89 -20.09 35.01
C ASP A 262 11.58 -18.79 34.60
N VAL A 263 11.99 -18.69 33.34
CA VAL A 263 12.63 -17.49 32.83
C VAL A 263 12.06 -17.14 31.46
N VAL A 264 11.37 -16.01 31.41
CA VAL A 264 10.81 -15.44 30.19
C VAL A 264 11.57 -14.17 29.81
N GLN A 265 11.65 -13.90 28.51
CA GLN A 265 12.33 -12.73 27.98
C GLN A 265 11.45 -12.06 26.93
N MET A 266 11.52 -10.74 26.85
CA MET A 266 10.76 -9.91 25.91
C MET A 266 11.61 -8.74 25.46
N LYS A 267 11.63 -8.44 24.16
CA LYS A 267 12.20 -7.19 23.64
C LYS A 267 11.16 -6.09 23.77
N PHE A 268 11.57 -4.86 24.03
CA PHE A 268 10.66 -3.71 24.09
C PHE A 268 11.41 -2.41 23.80
N GLY A 269 10.69 -1.31 23.60
CA GLY A 269 11.28 0.03 23.44
C GLY A 269 10.49 1.08 24.21
N PHE A 270 11.16 2.14 24.67
CA PHE A 270 10.48 3.27 25.32
C PHE A 270 9.95 4.23 24.26
N ARG A 271 8.63 4.34 24.14
CA ARG A 271 7.99 5.26 23.20
C ARG A 271 6.66 5.76 23.73
N ASP A 272 6.38 7.05 23.52
CA ASP A 272 5.04 7.62 23.62
C ASP A 272 4.56 8.03 22.23
N PHE A 273 3.35 7.62 21.84
CA PHE A 273 2.69 8.09 20.62
C PHE A 273 1.29 8.59 20.97
N ALA A 274 0.93 9.76 20.46
CA ALA A 274 -0.34 10.39 20.80
C ALA A 274 -0.91 11.20 19.62
N ALA A 275 -2.23 11.22 19.52
CA ALA A 275 -3.00 12.10 18.66
C ALA A 275 -3.69 13.15 19.55
N GLU A 276 -3.22 14.40 19.49
CA GLU A 276 -3.71 15.47 20.37
C GLU A 276 -3.69 16.82 19.65
N ASN A 277 -4.72 17.64 19.86
CA ASN A 277 -4.78 19.03 19.37
C ASN A 277 -4.51 19.17 17.86
N GLY A 278 -5.05 18.25 17.04
CA GLY A 278 -4.88 18.24 15.59
C GLY A 278 -3.51 17.77 15.11
N LYS A 279 -2.70 17.16 15.99
CA LYS A 279 -1.34 16.73 15.70
C LYS A 279 -1.07 15.30 16.15
N LEU A 280 -0.09 14.68 15.50
CA LEU A 280 0.52 13.44 15.96
C LEU A 280 1.83 13.78 16.67
N PHE A 281 2.09 13.10 17.78
CA PHE A 281 3.31 13.26 18.55
C PHE A 281 4.02 11.93 18.75
N LEU A 282 5.32 11.89 18.48
CA LEU A 282 6.21 10.81 18.84
C LEU A 282 7.20 11.32 19.89
N ASN A 283 7.18 10.74 21.08
CA ASN A 283 8.05 11.12 22.20
C ASN A 283 7.97 12.62 22.54
N GLY A 284 6.77 13.19 22.46
CA GLY A 284 6.49 14.61 22.72
C GLY A 284 6.91 15.57 21.61
N ARG A 285 7.32 15.06 20.43
CA ARG A 285 7.69 15.86 19.26
C ARG A 285 6.69 15.67 18.14
N ASP A 286 6.41 16.73 17.40
CA ASP A 286 5.50 16.70 16.23
C ASP A 286 5.98 15.64 15.23
N PHE A 287 5.07 14.75 14.84
CA PHE A 287 5.33 13.62 13.95
C PHE A 287 4.48 13.79 12.69
N TYR A 288 5.14 13.74 11.54
CA TYR A 288 4.47 13.71 10.24
C TYR A 288 4.57 12.31 9.67
N MET A 289 3.42 11.69 9.41
CA MET A 289 3.34 10.31 8.96
C MET A 289 3.55 10.21 7.45
N LYS A 290 4.57 9.45 7.04
CA LYS A 290 4.85 9.07 5.64
C LYS A 290 4.70 7.56 5.56
N ALA A 291 3.50 7.12 5.22
CA ALA A 291 3.12 5.72 5.30
C ALA A 291 2.94 5.07 3.93
N VAL A 292 3.02 3.75 3.92
CA VAL A 292 2.65 2.88 2.80
C VAL A 292 1.82 1.73 3.31
N LEU A 293 0.82 1.30 2.55
CA LEU A 293 -0.04 0.16 2.87
C LEU A 293 0.63 -1.15 2.44
N ASP A 294 0.58 -2.21 3.25
CA ASP A 294 1.00 -3.57 2.88
C ASP A 294 -0.17 -4.54 3.06
N GLN A 295 -0.55 -5.25 2.00
CA GLN A 295 -1.51 -6.37 2.07
C GLN A 295 -0.88 -7.61 2.74
N ASP A 296 0.46 -7.65 2.80
CA ASP A 296 1.27 -8.73 3.38
C ASP A 296 0.96 -10.11 2.74
N PHE A 297 0.55 -10.10 1.46
CA PHE A 297 0.48 -11.31 0.63
C PHE A 297 1.79 -11.53 -0.09
N TYR A 298 2.25 -12.78 -0.06
CA TYR A 298 3.48 -13.22 -0.68
C TYR A 298 3.17 -14.08 -1.91
N PRO A 299 3.83 -13.86 -3.06
CA PRO A 299 3.45 -14.54 -4.29
C PRO A 299 3.43 -16.06 -4.22
N GLU A 300 4.37 -16.67 -3.52
CA GLU A 300 4.49 -18.14 -3.47
C GLU A 300 3.84 -18.72 -2.21
N THR A 301 3.84 -17.97 -1.10
CA THR A 301 3.48 -18.49 0.24
C THR A 301 2.21 -17.87 0.82
N LEU A 302 1.56 -16.95 0.09
CA LEU A 302 0.33 -16.26 0.47
C LEU A 302 0.46 -15.52 1.80
N TYR A 303 0.00 -16.06 2.93
CA TYR A 303 0.13 -15.41 4.24
C TYR A 303 1.43 -15.74 4.98
N THR A 304 2.07 -16.87 4.68
CA THR A 304 3.26 -17.28 5.42
C THR A 304 4.47 -16.46 4.96
N ILE A 305 5.15 -15.77 5.87
CA ILE A 305 6.37 -15.01 5.55
C ILE A 305 7.42 -15.95 4.91
N PRO A 306 7.90 -15.69 3.68
CA PRO A 306 8.86 -16.56 2.99
C PRO A 306 10.16 -16.77 3.77
N SER A 307 10.68 -15.68 4.35
CA SER A 307 11.80 -15.71 5.29
C SER A 307 11.91 -14.37 6.03
N GLU A 308 12.53 -14.38 7.21
CA GLU A 308 12.84 -13.14 7.96
C GLU A 308 13.72 -12.19 7.13
N ARG A 309 14.61 -12.74 6.31
CA ARG A 309 15.45 -11.96 5.38
C ARG A 309 14.60 -11.23 4.34
N PHE A 310 13.67 -11.92 3.69
CA PHE A 310 12.80 -11.35 2.66
C PHE A 310 11.99 -10.17 3.20
N LEU A 311 11.37 -10.35 4.38
CA LEU A 311 10.60 -9.28 5.02
C LEU A 311 11.50 -8.11 5.44
N ARG A 312 12.66 -8.38 6.05
CA ARG A 312 13.61 -7.34 6.45
C ARG A 312 14.12 -6.52 5.28
N GLU A 313 14.50 -7.16 4.17
CA GLU A 313 14.95 -6.46 2.96
C GLU A 313 13.85 -5.56 2.40
N SER A 314 12.58 -5.99 2.47
CA SER A 314 11.42 -5.17 2.07
C SER A 314 11.27 -3.92 2.94
N PHE A 315 11.39 -4.06 4.26
CA PHE A 315 11.27 -2.91 5.19
C PHE A 315 12.48 -1.96 5.11
N VAL A 316 13.68 -2.48 4.84
CA VAL A 316 14.86 -1.64 4.59
C VAL A 316 14.64 -0.77 3.35
N LYS A 317 14.09 -1.31 2.25
CA LYS A 317 13.75 -0.53 1.06
C LYS A 317 12.80 0.63 1.35
N LEU A 318 11.83 0.44 2.25
CA LEU A 318 10.94 1.51 2.70
C LEU A 318 11.70 2.63 3.43
N LYS A 319 12.62 2.28 4.34
CA LYS A 319 13.50 3.25 4.99
C LYS A 319 14.40 3.96 4.00
N GLU A 320 14.88 3.25 2.99
CA GLU A 320 15.74 3.80 1.94
C GLU A 320 15.04 4.90 1.14
N ILE A 321 13.72 4.82 0.93
CA ILE A 321 12.94 5.85 0.22
C ILE A 321 12.29 6.89 1.16
N GLY A 322 12.50 6.81 2.47
CA GLY A 322 12.03 7.83 3.42
C GLY A 322 10.66 7.57 4.07
N ILE A 323 10.09 6.37 3.91
CA ILE A 323 8.90 5.92 4.62
C ILE A 323 9.23 5.69 6.11
N ASN A 324 8.34 6.14 6.99
CA ASN A 324 8.49 6.00 8.45
C ASN A 324 7.38 5.17 9.13
N THR A 325 6.30 4.87 8.39
CA THR A 325 5.17 4.09 8.87
C THR A 325 4.75 3.05 7.82
N ILE A 326 4.31 1.87 8.25
CA ILE A 326 3.69 0.86 7.41
C ILE A 326 2.29 0.56 7.93
N ARG A 327 1.29 0.59 7.05
CA ARG A 327 -0.10 0.25 7.37
C ARG A 327 -0.35 -1.20 6.93
N HIS A 328 -0.39 -2.12 7.88
CA HIS A 328 -0.64 -3.53 7.62
C HIS A 328 -2.15 -3.77 7.52
N HIS A 329 -2.60 -4.18 6.34
CA HIS A 329 -3.99 -4.05 5.95
C HIS A 329 -4.83 -5.30 6.26
N VAL A 330 -6.01 -5.05 6.83
CA VAL A 330 -7.17 -5.93 7.09
C VAL A 330 -6.89 -7.41 7.42
N LYS A 331 -5.87 -7.67 8.24
CA LYS A 331 -5.58 -9.00 8.81
C LYS A 331 -4.61 -8.88 9.98
N VAL A 332 -4.41 -9.92 10.79
CA VAL A 332 -3.39 -9.90 11.86
C VAL A 332 -2.08 -10.50 11.33
N PRO A 333 -0.93 -9.81 11.45
CA PRO A 333 0.35 -10.31 10.92
C PRO A 333 0.91 -11.44 11.77
N ASP A 334 1.82 -12.21 11.17
CA ASP A 334 2.76 -13.05 11.91
C ASP A 334 3.58 -12.16 12.88
N PRO A 335 3.82 -12.59 14.14
CA PRO A 335 4.58 -11.82 15.13
C PRO A 335 5.95 -11.31 14.64
N LYS A 336 6.60 -12.03 13.71
CA LYS A 336 7.88 -11.61 13.12
C LYS A 336 7.79 -10.28 12.38
N TYR A 337 6.62 -9.93 11.85
CA TYR A 337 6.40 -8.65 11.18
C TYR A 337 6.64 -7.49 12.13
N MET A 338 6.08 -7.57 13.34
CA MET A 338 6.26 -6.56 14.40
C MET A 338 7.70 -6.56 14.93
N GLU A 339 8.31 -7.74 15.14
CA GLU A 339 9.72 -7.85 15.56
C GLU A 339 10.67 -7.16 14.57
N ILE A 340 10.45 -7.34 13.26
CA ILE A 340 11.30 -6.74 12.23
C ILE A 340 11.00 -5.23 12.10
N ALA A 341 9.74 -4.80 12.22
CA ALA A 341 9.38 -3.37 12.23
C ALA A 341 10.04 -2.61 13.39
N ASP A 342 10.05 -3.20 14.59
CA ASP A 342 10.73 -2.68 15.77
C ASP A 342 12.23 -2.46 15.54
N GLU A 343 12.89 -3.45 14.92
CA GLU A 343 14.34 -3.43 14.68
C GLU A 343 14.75 -2.49 13.57
N ILE A 344 13.96 -2.39 12.50
CA ILE A 344 14.21 -1.49 11.36
C ILE A 344 13.82 -0.05 11.69
N GLY A 345 12.88 0.16 12.61
CA GLY A 345 12.36 1.48 12.93
C GLY A 345 11.30 1.93 11.93
N LEU A 346 10.20 1.18 11.87
CA LEU A 346 8.96 1.56 11.19
C LEU A 346 7.83 1.58 12.22
N ILE A 347 7.01 2.63 12.22
CA ILE A 347 5.74 2.58 12.95
C ILE A 347 4.78 1.65 12.22
N VAL A 348 4.01 0.86 12.96
CA VAL A 348 2.94 0.02 12.42
C VAL A 348 1.59 0.65 12.74
N TRP A 349 0.82 0.88 11.68
CA TRP A 349 -0.62 1.03 11.73
C TRP A 349 -1.22 -0.34 11.39
N GLN A 350 -1.94 -0.94 12.33
CA GLN A 350 -2.52 -2.26 12.18
C GLN A 350 -4.03 -2.18 11.90
N ASP A 351 -4.52 -2.77 10.82
CA ASP A 351 -5.95 -2.90 10.57
C ASP A 351 -6.47 -4.24 11.08
N ALA A 352 -7.69 -4.29 11.64
CA ALA A 352 -8.36 -5.55 11.93
C ALA A 352 -8.84 -6.25 10.63
N PRO A 353 -8.94 -7.59 10.60
CA PRO A 353 -9.70 -8.26 9.55
C PRO A 353 -11.18 -7.81 9.57
N HIS A 354 -11.90 -8.03 8.48
CA HIS A 354 -13.33 -7.74 8.41
C HIS A 354 -14.13 -9.00 8.09
N PHE A 355 -15.43 -8.93 8.38
CA PHE A 355 -16.47 -9.85 7.90
C PHE A 355 -17.35 -9.10 6.90
N ASP A 356 -18.09 -9.80 6.04
CA ASP A 356 -18.94 -9.17 5.02
C ASP A 356 -20.28 -8.69 5.58
N LEU A 357 -20.87 -9.46 6.51
CA LEU A 357 -22.20 -9.23 7.06
C LEU A 357 -22.17 -9.21 8.59
N PHE A 358 -22.67 -8.12 9.16
CA PHE A 358 -22.81 -7.97 10.61
C PHE A 358 -23.61 -9.11 11.23
N SER A 359 -23.06 -9.70 12.28
CA SER A 359 -23.76 -10.62 13.17
C SER A 359 -23.21 -10.46 14.59
N SER A 360 -24.00 -10.81 15.61
CA SER A 360 -23.52 -10.76 16.99
C SER A 360 -22.31 -11.67 17.24
N GLU A 361 -22.26 -12.82 16.56
CA GLU A 361 -21.17 -13.79 16.72
C GLU A 361 -19.89 -13.33 16.01
N GLY A 362 -20.01 -12.89 14.75
CA GLY A 362 -18.87 -12.37 13.97
C GLY A 362 -18.28 -11.08 14.53
N SER A 363 -19.16 -10.20 15.04
CA SER A 363 -18.72 -8.94 15.65
C SER A 363 -18.01 -9.16 16.98
N GLU A 364 -18.44 -10.09 17.84
CA GLU A 364 -17.68 -10.41 19.06
C GLU A 364 -16.37 -11.12 18.72
N GLU A 365 -16.37 -12.04 17.75
CA GLU A 365 -15.15 -12.70 17.29
C GLU A 365 -14.11 -11.69 16.77
N LEU A 366 -14.54 -10.68 16.00
CA LEU A 366 -13.65 -9.60 15.59
C LEU A 366 -13.04 -8.87 16.79
N LEU A 367 -13.84 -8.56 17.82
CA LEU A 367 -13.32 -7.92 19.03
C LEU A 367 -12.34 -8.82 19.80
N GLU A 368 -12.56 -10.14 19.81
CA GLU A 368 -11.62 -11.12 20.38
C GLU A 368 -10.31 -11.17 19.60
N VAL A 369 -10.37 -11.15 18.27
CA VAL A 369 -9.18 -11.08 17.39
C VAL A 369 -8.36 -9.83 17.67
N ILE A 370 -9.00 -8.66 17.71
CA ILE A 370 -8.32 -7.38 18.01
C ILE A 370 -7.72 -7.41 19.42
N ASP A 371 -8.48 -7.84 20.42
CA ASP A 371 -8.00 -7.91 21.80
C ASP A 371 -6.81 -8.86 21.96
N GLY A 372 -6.88 -10.03 21.32
CA GLY A 372 -5.81 -11.02 21.32
C GLY A 372 -4.55 -10.52 20.62
N ALA A 373 -4.68 -9.91 19.44
CA ALA A 373 -3.58 -9.34 18.68
C ALA A 373 -2.88 -8.21 19.46
N VAL A 374 -3.65 -7.25 20.01
CA VAL A 374 -3.06 -6.14 20.77
C VAL A 374 -2.44 -6.62 22.09
N LYS A 375 -3.04 -7.60 22.79
CA LYS A 375 -2.39 -8.20 23.98
C LYS A 375 -1.05 -8.83 23.63
N ARG A 376 -0.98 -9.57 22.52
CA ARG A 376 0.25 -10.18 22.03
C ARG A 376 1.28 -9.10 21.69
N ASP A 377 0.86 -8.05 21.00
CA ASP A 377 1.78 -7.15 20.29
C ASP A 377 2.03 -5.80 20.98
N SER A 378 1.30 -5.44 22.04
CA SER A 378 1.42 -4.13 22.71
C SER A 378 2.79 -3.80 23.32
N HIS A 379 3.68 -4.79 23.41
CA HIS A 379 5.06 -4.61 23.85
C HIS A 379 5.99 -4.10 22.74
N HIS A 380 5.57 -4.23 21.47
CA HIS A 380 6.29 -3.72 20.31
C HIS A 380 6.18 -2.19 20.26
N PRO A 381 7.28 -1.43 20.37
CA PRO A 381 7.24 0.03 20.24
C PRO A 381 6.79 0.50 18.86
N SER A 382 6.87 -0.35 17.82
CA SER A 382 6.38 -0.01 16.48
C SER A 382 4.86 0.11 16.41
N LEU A 383 4.08 -0.68 17.16
CA LEU A 383 2.61 -0.63 17.13
C LEU A 383 2.10 0.67 17.77
N CYS A 384 1.62 1.58 16.93
CA CYS A 384 1.17 2.89 17.38
C CYS A 384 -0.29 3.21 17.01
N LEU A 385 -0.80 2.64 15.92
CA LEU A 385 -2.17 2.89 15.44
C LEU A 385 -2.90 1.57 15.19
N TYR A 386 -4.22 1.58 15.39
CA TYR A 386 -5.06 0.41 15.12
C TYR A 386 -6.44 0.82 14.59
N SER A 387 -6.84 0.30 13.43
CA SER A 387 -8.20 0.46 12.88
C SER A 387 -9.10 -0.71 13.22
N ILE A 388 -10.30 -0.43 13.74
CA ILE A 388 -11.28 -1.46 14.09
C ILE A 388 -11.98 -2.00 12.85
N ILE A 389 -12.41 -1.12 11.94
CA ILE A 389 -12.91 -1.51 10.61
C ILE A 389 -12.30 -0.61 9.51
N ASN A 390 -12.37 -1.10 8.28
CA ASN A 390 -11.92 -0.39 7.08
C ASN A 390 -13.13 -0.16 6.16
N GLU A 391 -13.32 1.06 5.65
CA GLU A 391 -14.33 1.41 4.65
C GLU A 391 -15.77 0.96 4.98
N SER A 392 -16.10 0.90 6.27
CA SER A 392 -17.37 0.35 6.79
C SER A 392 -17.64 -1.10 6.40
N TRP A 393 -16.63 -1.86 5.99
CA TRP A 393 -16.78 -3.27 5.68
C TRP A 393 -17.34 -4.03 6.88
N GLY A 394 -18.39 -4.81 6.61
CA GLY A 394 -19.13 -5.56 7.61
C GLY A 394 -20.26 -4.82 8.30
N ILE A 395 -20.36 -3.49 8.21
CA ILE A 395 -21.42 -2.73 8.89
C ILE A 395 -22.29 -1.90 7.94
N ASP A 396 -23.53 -1.67 8.34
CA ASP A 396 -24.43 -0.69 7.76
C ASP A 396 -24.44 0.58 8.61
N GLN A 397 -23.85 1.66 8.09
CA GLN A 397 -23.80 2.95 8.79
C GLN A 397 -25.16 3.64 8.94
N THR A 398 -26.22 3.10 8.35
CA THR A 398 -27.60 3.55 8.58
C THR A 398 -28.29 2.82 9.73
N ASP A 399 -27.69 1.74 10.26
CA ASP A 399 -28.22 0.97 11.39
C ASP A 399 -27.68 1.50 12.75
N PRO A 400 -28.54 2.11 13.60
CA PRO A 400 -28.11 2.67 14.88
C PRO A 400 -27.50 1.66 15.86
N GLN A 401 -27.84 0.37 15.76
CA GLN A 401 -27.27 -0.66 16.63
C GLN A 401 -25.82 -0.96 16.26
N GLN A 402 -25.51 -0.98 14.97
CA GLN A 402 -24.16 -1.22 14.46
C GLN A 402 -23.25 -0.02 14.71
N LEU A 403 -23.77 1.21 14.56
CA LEU A 403 -23.06 2.42 14.97
C LEU A 403 -22.71 2.40 16.47
N LYS A 404 -23.67 2.00 17.32
CA LYS A 404 -23.46 1.86 18.76
C LYS A 404 -22.42 0.79 19.09
N TRP A 405 -22.41 -0.32 18.36
CA TRP A 405 -21.39 -1.36 18.50
C TRP A 405 -20.00 -0.80 18.19
N LEU A 406 -19.82 -0.10 17.08
CA LEU A 406 -18.51 0.44 16.68
C LEU A 406 -17.98 1.47 17.69
N ILE A 407 -18.84 2.37 18.16
CA ILE A 407 -18.48 3.33 19.22
C ILE A 407 -18.11 2.59 20.52
N GLY A 408 -18.87 1.55 20.88
CA GLY A 408 -18.58 0.73 22.06
C GLY A 408 -17.24 0.00 21.95
N ALA A 409 -16.91 -0.51 20.77
CA ALA A 409 -15.63 -1.14 20.47
C ALA A 409 -14.47 -0.14 20.61
N TYR A 410 -14.61 1.06 20.02
CA TYR A 410 -13.64 2.15 20.16
C TYR A 410 -13.37 2.50 21.63
N GLU A 411 -14.42 2.76 22.43
CA GLU A 411 -14.26 3.09 23.84
C GLU A 411 -13.57 1.97 24.63
N ARG A 412 -14.02 0.71 24.42
CA ARG A 412 -13.46 -0.48 25.06
C ARG A 412 -11.96 -0.58 24.82
N PHE A 413 -11.52 -0.42 23.58
CA PHE A 413 -10.12 -0.55 23.22
C PHE A 413 -9.28 0.65 23.64
N LYS A 414 -9.82 1.86 23.51
CA LYS A 414 -9.15 3.09 23.98
C LYS A 414 -8.89 3.05 25.49
N GLU A 415 -9.85 2.59 26.28
CA GLU A 415 -9.70 2.43 27.73
C GLU A 415 -8.67 1.35 28.08
N ARG A 416 -8.71 0.21 27.38
CA ARG A 416 -7.85 -0.94 27.67
C ARG A 416 -6.40 -0.76 27.22
N PHE A 417 -6.19 -0.04 26.12
CA PHE A 417 -4.90 0.15 25.47
C PHE A 417 -4.64 1.63 25.15
N PRO A 418 -4.45 2.49 26.16
CA PRO A 418 -4.35 3.94 25.98
C PRO A 418 -3.08 4.41 25.25
N GLY A 419 -2.09 3.53 25.04
CA GLY A 419 -0.84 3.82 24.31
C GLY A 419 -0.93 3.61 22.79
N ILE A 420 -2.15 3.37 22.27
CA ILE A 420 -2.48 3.18 20.86
C ILE A 420 -3.46 4.30 20.45
N VAL A 421 -3.24 4.85 19.25
CA VAL A 421 -4.19 5.72 18.56
C VAL A 421 -5.21 4.82 17.86
N TRP A 422 -6.46 4.89 18.27
CA TRP A 422 -7.54 4.05 17.78
C TRP A 422 -8.36 4.76 16.71
N ILE A 423 -8.60 4.03 15.62
CA ILE A 423 -9.44 4.44 14.51
C ILE A 423 -10.67 3.55 14.51
N ASP A 424 -11.86 4.15 14.52
CA ASP A 424 -13.09 3.38 14.44
C ASP A 424 -13.25 2.76 13.05
N ASN A 425 -13.33 3.60 12.03
CA ASN A 425 -13.50 3.26 10.63
C ASN A 425 -12.49 4.04 9.80
N SER A 426 -11.55 3.37 9.13
CA SER A 426 -10.70 4.02 8.12
C SER A 426 -11.56 4.35 6.90
N ALA A 427 -12.04 5.59 6.82
CA ALA A 427 -13.21 5.93 5.99
C ALA A 427 -12.85 6.21 4.52
N CYS A 428 -13.80 5.97 3.62
CA CYS A 428 -13.68 6.32 2.19
C CYS A 428 -14.96 6.96 1.65
N MET A 429 -14.94 7.39 0.39
CA MET A 429 -16.10 8.04 -0.23
C MET A 429 -17.36 7.16 -0.13
N GLY A 430 -18.35 7.66 0.62
CA GLY A 430 -19.63 6.97 0.83
C GLY A 430 -19.82 6.42 2.24
N ASN A 431 -18.79 6.46 3.08
CA ASN A 431 -18.88 6.18 4.51
C ASN A 431 -18.07 7.19 5.33
N PHE A 432 -18.22 7.15 6.65
CA PHE A 432 -17.77 8.22 7.52
C PHE A 432 -17.23 7.72 8.86
N HIS A 433 -16.51 8.56 9.58
CA HIS A 433 -16.19 8.32 10.98
C HIS A 433 -17.40 8.55 11.90
N LEU A 434 -17.33 7.95 13.09
CA LEU A 434 -18.21 8.19 14.23
C LEU A 434 -17.42 8.80 15.38
N LYS A 435 -16.43 8.07 15.90
CA LYS A 435 -15.60 8.47 17.03
C LYS A 435 -14.22 7.85 16.88
N SER A 436 -13.23 8.70 16.65
CA SER A 436 -11.87 8.28 16.31
C SER A 436 -10.84 9.24 16.88
N ASP A 437 -9.67 8.73 17.26
CA ASP A 437 -8.51 9.56 17.62
C ASP A 437 -7.90 10.25 16.39
N LEU A 438 -8.10 9.67 15.20
CA LEU A 438 -7.58 10.13 13.91
C LEU A 438 -8.76 10.39 12.98
N ASN A 439 -8.83 11.57 12.37
CA ASN A 439 -9.72 11.78 11.24
C ASN A 439 -8.92 11.39 10.01
N ASP A 440 -9.20 10.26 9.42
CA ASP A 440 -8.49 9.76 8.26
C ASP A 440 -9.46 9.50 7.10
N HIS A 441 -9.01 9.65 5.86
CA HIS A 441 -9.88 9.40 4.74
C HIS A 441 -9.15 8.95 3.48
N HIS A 442 -9.78 8.05 2.73
CA HIS A 442 -9.28 7.52 1.47
C HIS A 442 -9.72 8.42 0.31
N PHE A 443 -8.78 8.79 -0.56
CA PHE A 443 -9.05 9.59 -1.75
C PHE A 443 -8.46 8.89 -2.98
N TYR A 444 -9.34 8.27 -3.77
CA TYR A 444 -8.97 7.59 -5.02
C TYR A 444 -9.22 8.48 -6.22
N VAL A 445 -8.40 9.51 -6.36
CA VAL A 445 -8.40 10.38 -7.55
C VAL A 445 -7.08 10.17 -8.28
N SER A 446 -6.97 9.02 -8.94
CA SER A 446 -5.76 8.60 -9.65
C SER A 446 -5.76 9.17 -11.07
N SER A 447 -4.85 10.11 -11.34
CA SER A 447 -4.47 10.64 -12.68
C SER A 447 -4.06 12.11 -12.56
N ILE A 448 -3.05 12.50 -13.34
CA ILE A 448 -2.56 13.88 -13.44
C ILE A 448 -3.66 14.79 -13.99
N ASP A 449 -4.50 14.27 -14.88
CA ASP A 449 -5.65 14.99 -15.45
C ASP A 449 -6.74 15.31 -14.41
N ARG A 450 -6.69 14.66 -13.25
CA ARG A 450 -7.61 14.89 -12.14
C ARG A 450 -6.98 15.66 -11.00
N GLN A 451 -5.82 16.28 -11.23
CA GLN A 451 -5.16 17.15 -10.26
C GLN A 451 -6.09 18.23 -9.71
N ASP A 452 -6.95 18.85 -10.52
CA ASP A 452 -7.93 19.83 -10.04
C ASP A 452 -8.96 19.22 -9.06
N GLN A 453 -9.41 17.99 -9.34
CA GLN A 453 -10.32 17.25 -8.46
C GLN A 453 -9.61 16.86 -7.17
N TRP A 454 -8.39 16.32 -7.25
CA TRP A 454 -7.55 16.02 -6.08
C TRP A 454 -7.35 17.28 -5.23
N ASN A 455 -6.93 18.38 -5.85
CA ASN A 455 -6.69 19.64 -5.18
C ASN A 455 -7.94 20.14 -4.45
N SER A 456 -9.09 20.07 -5.11
CA SER A 456 -10.37 20.47 -4.53
C SER A 456 -10.77 19.61 -3.35
N LEU A 457 -10.53 18.30 -3.41
CA LEU A 457 -10.82 17.36 -2.33
C LEU A 457 -9.91 17.59 -1.13
N ILE A 458 -8.60 17.74 -1.35
CA ILE A 458 -7.65 18.02 -0.26
C ILE A 458 -7.94 19.38 0.38
N GLU A 459 -8.33 20.39 -0.41
CA GLU A 459 -8.79 21.67 0.15
C GLU A 459 -10.07 21.55 0.97
N LEU A 460 -11.05 20.79 0.48
CA LEU A 460 -12.28 20.52 1.22
C LEU A 460 -11.99 19.78 2.54
N TYR A 461 -11.14 18.76 2.48
CA TYR A 461 -10.73 17.96 3.63
C TYR A 461 -10.02 18.81 4.68
N SER A 462 -9.05 19.63 4.26
CA SER A 462 -8.35 20.55 5.15
C SER A 462 -9.27 21.63 5.74
N ARG A 463 -10.18 22.22 4.97
CA ARG A 463 -11.02 23.34 5.43
C ARG A 463 -12.27 22.91 6.20
N ASN A 464 -12.78 21.72 5.94
CA ASN A 464 -14.05 21.22 6.49
C ASN A 464 -13.96 19.75 6.93
N PRO A 465 -13.03 19.43 7.85
CA PRO A 465 -12.75 18.05 8.28
C PRO A 465 -13.94 17.36 8.97
N ASN A 466 -14.87 18.14 9.55
CA ASN A 466 -16.06 17.59 10.19
C ASN A 466 -17.03 16.94 9.20
N SER A 467 -16.91 17.19 7.89
CA SER A 467 -17.80 16.60 6.89
C SER A 467 -17.49 15.15 6.55
N PHE A 468 -16.44 14.60 7.15
CA PHE A 468 -15.99 13.22 7.01
C PHE A 468 -16.44 12.36 8.21
N TYR A 469 -17.36 12.90 9.01
CA TYR A 469 -18.07 12.22 10.08
C TYR A 469 -19.56 12.19 9.77
N ILE A 470 -20.24 11.17 10.27
CA ILE A 470 -21.71 11.13 10.30
C ILE A 470 -22.23 12.39 11.02
N ASP A 471 -23.32 12.96 10.51
CA ASP A 471 -23.90 14.24 10.96
C ASP A 471 -24.06 14.32 12.49
N GLU A 472 -24.58 13.27 13.11
CA GLU A 472 -24.79 13.16 14.56
C GLU A 472 -23.49 13.19 15.39
N TYR A 473 -22.35 12.90 14.75
CA TYR A 473 -21.06 12.70 15.42
C TYR A 473 -19.98 13.70 14.97
N LYS A 474 -20.33 14.72 14.18
CA LYS A 474 -19.38 15.71 13.64
C LYS A 474 -18.54 16.44 14.67
N ASP A 475 -19.05 16.61 15.89
CA ASP A 475 -18.32 17.24 16.98
C ASP A 475 -17.10 16.43 17.44
N ASN A 476 -17.09 15.11 17.19
CA ASN A 476 -15.95 14.24 17.51
C ASN A 476 -14.73 14.49 16.61
N ALA A 477 -14.89 15.12 15.45
CA ALA A 477 -13.79 15.49 14.57
C ALA A 477 -12.88 16.58 15.18
N LYS A 478 -13.39 17.33 16.18
CA LYS A 478 -12.72 18.50 16.70
C LYS A 478 -11.44 18.13 17.43
N GLY A 479 -10.31 18.55 16.87
CA GLY A 479 -8.99 18.32 17.47
C GLY A 479 -8.36 16.99 17.10
N SER A 480 -8.98 16.20 16.21
CA SER A 480 -8.35 15.02 15.61
C SER A 480 -7.36 15.47 14.52
N PRO A 481 -6.13 14.94 14.48
CA PRO A 481 -5.23 15.12 13.35
C PRO A 481 -5.87 14.57 12.07
N LEU A 482 -5.59 15.21 10.93
CA LEU A 482 -6.08 14.77 9.63
C LEU A 482 -5.01 13.91 8.94
N VAL A 483 -5.39 12.79 8.32
CA VAL A 483 -4.47 11.94 7.55
C VAL A 483 -5.16 11.47 6.27
N VAL A 484 -4.48 11.56 5.13
CA VAL A 484 -4.97 10.89 3.91
C VAL A 484 -4.57 9.41 3.99
N SER A 485 -5.47 8.56 4.46
CA SER A 485 -5.15 7.19 4.87
C SER A 485 -5.09 6.16 3.77
N GLU A 486 -5.55 6.49 2.55
CA GLU A 486 -5.27 5.75 1.31
C GLU A 486 -5.37 6.69 0.10
N PHE A 487 -4.36 6.63 -0.78
CA PHE A 487 -4.37 7.17 -2.13
C PHE A 487 -3.28 6.44 -2.91
N GLY A 488 -3.44 6.27 -4.23
CA GLY A 488 -2.50 5.46 -4.99
C GLY A 488 -2.74 5.50 -6.49
N ASN A 489 -1.70 5.16 -7.24
CA ASN A 489 -1.68 5.25 -8.70
C ASN A 489 -1.20 3.95 -9.30
N TRP A 490 -1.96 3.46 -10.27
CA TRP A 490 -1.68 2.20 -10.92
C TRP A 490 -0.67 2.35 -12.05
N SER A 491 0.20 1.34 -12.17
CA SER A 491 1.10 1.17 -13.30
C SER A 491 1.03 -0.29 -13.79
N LEU A 492 1.77 -0.62 -14.85
CA LEU A 492 1.80 -1.98 -15.38
C LEU A 492 2.71 -2.88 -14.51
N PRO A 493 2.44 -4.19 -14.43
CA PRO A 493 3.37 -5.12 -13.82
C PRO A 493 4.63 -5.31 -14.68
N PRO A 494 5.78 -5.66 -14.11
CA PRO A 494 7.00 -5.85 -14.89
C PRO A 494 6.91 -7.08 -15.80
N GLU A 495 7.50 -6.98 -17.00
CA GLU A 495 7.46 -8.03 -18.02
C GLU A 495 8.02 -9.37 -17.52
N ILE A 496 9.01 -9.34 -16.63
CA ILE A 496 9.63 -10.54 -16.04
C ILE A 496 8.59 -11.44 -15.34
N TRP A 497 7.62 -10.82 -14.67
CA TRP A 497 6.54 -11.53 -14.00
C TRP A 497 5.56 -12.15 -14.99
N LEU A 498 5.21 -11.40 -16.04
CA LEU A 498 4.32 -11.91 -17.09
C LEU A 498 4.95 -13.09 -17.87
N ARG A 499 6.27 -13.09 -18.02
CA ARG A 499 7.04 -14.15 -18.69
C ARG A 499 7.49 -15.28 -17.78
N LYS A 500 7.27 -15.18 -16.47
CA LYS A 500 7.63 -16.23 -15.50
C LYS A 500 7.03 -17.56 -15.97
N LYS A 501 7.87 -18.59 -16.07
CA LYS A 501 7.47 -19.92 -16.59
C LYS A 501 6.52 -20.60 -15.61
N GLU A 502 6.87 -20.55 -14.33
CA GLU A 502 6.09 -21.06 -13.22
C GLU A 502 5.47 -19.87 -12.52
N LYS A 503 4.15 -19.74 -12.67
CA LYS A 503 3.37 -18.68 -12.04
C LYS A 503 2.58 -19.28 -10.88
N PRO A 504 2.41 -18.54 -9.78
CA PRO A 504 1.56 -19.02 -8.70
C PRO A 504 0.13 -19.19 -9.21
N TYR A 505 -0.62 -20.12 -8.63
CA TYR A 505 -1.96 -20.47 -9.12
C TYR A 505 -2.92 -19.27 -9.14
N TRP A 506 -2.75 -18.34 -8.19
CA TRP A 506 -3.56 -17.15 -8.07
C TRP A 506 -3.26 -16.11 -9.15
N PHE A 507 -2.21 -16.26 -9.94
CA PHE A 507 -1.91 -15.33 -11.05
C PHE A 507 -3.05 -15.29 -12.10
N ASN A 508 -3.96 -16.26 -12.01
CA ASN A 508 -5.18 -16.35 -12.80
C ASN A 508 -6.43 -15.81 -12.13
N HIS A 509 -6.32 -15.29 -10.91
CA HIS A 509 -7.38 -14.69 -10.14
C HIS A 509 -8.02 -13.53 -10.89
N ARG A 510 -9.33 -13.36 -10.69
CA ARG A 510 -10.11 -12.27 -11.27
C ARG A 510 -10.84 -11.57 -10.15
N PHE A 511 -10.74 -10.25 -10.16
CA PHE A 511 -11.58 -9.40 -9.34
C PHE A 511 -12.91 -9.12 -10.07
N ASN A 512 -14.05 -9.38 -9.41
CA ASN A 512 -15.40 -9.06 -9.90
C ASN A 512 -15.73 -9.61 -11.31
N GLU A 513 -15.19 -10.77 -11.68
CA GLU A 513 -15.30 -11.33 -13.04
C GLU A 513 -14.79 -10.40 -14.16
N VAL A 514 -14.06 -9.34 -13.82
CA VAL A 514 -13.53 -8.37 -14.79
C VAL A 514 -12.29 -8.99 -15.45
N PRO A 515 -12.33 -9.38 -16.75
CA PRO A 515 -11.22 -10.15 -17.31
C PRO A 515 -9.90 -9.38 -17.40
N MET A 516 -9.93 -8.05 -17.30
CA MET A 516 -8.74 -7.19 -17.35
C MET A 516 -7.95 -7.15 -16.05
N THR A 517 -8.54 -7.55 -14.92
CA THR A 517 -7.87 -7.58 -13.61
C THR A 517 -6.92 -8.77 -13.49
N LYS A 518 -7.05 -9.76 -14.38
CA LYS A 518 -6.20 -10.95 -14.41
C LYS A 518 -4.78 -10.65 -14.95
N PRO A 519 -3.69 -10.86 -14.21
CA PRO A 519 -2.33 -10.68 -14.73
C PRO A 519 -1.98 -11.63 -15.89
N GLU A 520 -2.39 -12.91 -15.84
CA GLU A 520 -2.14 -13.84 -16.95
C GLU A 520 -2.82 -13.37 -18.23
N GLY A 521 -2.16 -13.58 -19.36
CA GLY A 521 -2.67 -13.14 -20.64
C GLY A 521 -2.36 -11.68 -20.92
N ALA A 522 -1.73 -10.93 -20.00
CA ALA A 522 -1.50 -9.49 -20.18
C ALA A 522 -0.61 -9.20 -21.38
N LEU A 523 0.45 -9.99 -21.62
CA LEU A 523 1.27 -9.85 -22.82
C LEU A 523 0.50 -10.20 -24.08
N GLU A 524 -0.30 -11.28 -24.07
CA GLU A 524 -1.11 -11.66 -25.24
C GLU A 524 -2.21 -10.64 -25.52
N ARG A 525 -2.79 -10.04 -24.49
CA ARG A 525 -3.75 -8.93 -24.61
C ARG A 525 -3.06 -7.70 -25.17
N PHE A 526 -1.83 -7.42 -24.71
CA PHE A 526 -1.01 -6.35 -25.24
C PHE A 526 -0.66 -6.60 -26.73
N ASP A 527 -0.14 -7.76 -27.10
CA ASP A 527 0.22 -8.14 -28.47
C ASP A 527 -0.99 -8.13 -29.43
N LYS A 528 -2.20 -8.41 -28.90
CA LYS A 528 -3.46 -8.29 -29.66
C LYS A 528 -4.04 -6.88 -29.64
N SER A 529 -3.62 -6.06 -28.68
CA SER A 529 -4.02 -4.67 -28.62
C SER A 529 -3.39 -3.95 -29.79
N GLU A 530 -4.05 -2.90 -30.24
CA GLU A 530 -3.46 -2.02 -31.23
C GLU A 530 -2.14 -1.43 -30.70
N ILE A 531 -2.00 -1.23 -29.36
CA ILE A 531 -0.89 -0.48 -28.73
C ILE A 531 0.46 -1.15 -29.00
N SER A 532 0.49 -2.48 -29.10
CA SER A 532 1.69 -3.26 -29.43
C SER A 532 2.27 -2.97 -30.82
N LYS A 533 1.54 -2.28 -31.70
CA LYS A 533 2.04 -1.87 -33.01
C LYS A 533 3.06 -0.73 -32.93
N GLU A 534 3.03 0.08 -31.86
CA GLU A 534 3.86 1.28 -31.72
C GLU A 534 4.81 1.22 -30.54
N TYR A 535 4.40 0.52 -29.47
CA TYR A 535 5.20 0.39 -28.27
C TYR A 535 5.57 -1.06 -28.07
N SER A 536 6.74 -1.27 -27.48
CA SER A 536 7.01 -2.49 -26.75
C SER A 536 6.31 -2.46 -25.38
N TYR A 537 6.08 -3.64 -24.80
CA TYR A 537 5.52 -3.73 -23.45
C TYR A 537 6.43 -3.03 -22.43
N ARG A 538 7.74 -3.18 -22.59
CA ARG A 538 8.75 -2.53 -21.76
C ARG A 538 8.63 -1.01 -21.77
N GLU A 539 8.51 -0.40 -22.95
CA GLU A 539 8.28 1.05 -23.04
C GLU A 539 7.02 1.42 -22.25
N LEU A 540 5.86 0.78 -22.50
CA LEU A 540 4.65 1.10 -21.75
C LEU A 540 4.79 0.93 -20.23
N PHE A 541 5.51 -0.09 -19.78
CA PHE A 541 5.80 -0.30 -18.37
C PHE A 541 6.56 0.89 -17.78
N GLU A 542 7.68 1.28 -18.40
CA GLU A 542 8.52 2.40 -17.96
C GLU A 542 7.68 3.68 -17.85
N ILE A 543 6.89 4.00 -18.87
CA ILE A 543 5.99 5.16 -18.84
C ILE A 543 4.95 5.05 -17.72
N SER A 544 4.34 3.89 -17.54
CA SER A 544 3.28 3.74 -16.52
C SER A 544 3.83 3.95 -15.11
N VAL A 545 5.08 3.55 -14.86
CA VAL A 545 5.79 3.77 -13.60
C VAL A 545 6.14 5.26 -13.44
N GLU A 546 6.65 5.91 -14.48
CA GLU A 546 6.93 7.36 -14.43
C GLU A 546 5.64 8.17 -14.14
N ASN A 547 4.51 7.75 -14.71
CA ASN A 547 3.21 8.35 -14.41
C ASN A 547 2.82 8.13 -12.94
N GLN A 548 3.01 6.93 -12.39
CA GLN A 548 2.74 6.65 -10.98
C GLN A 548 3.56 7.58 -10.08
N GLU A 549 4.86 7.75 -10.36
CA GLU A 549 5.75 8.64 -9.59
C GLU A 549 5.32 10.10 -9.67
N GLU A 550 4.93 10.59 -10.85
CA GLU A 550 4.52 11.98 -11.04
C GLU A 550 3.20 12.29 -10.32
N ASN A 551 2.23 11.37 -10.39
CA ASN A 551 0.98 11.51 -9.63
C ASN A 551 1.24 11.57 -8.14
N LEU A 552 2.06 10.63 -7.62
CA LEU A 552 2.41 10.62 -6.20
C LEU A 552 3.11 11.91 -5.77
N ASN A 553 3.99 12.47 -6.61
CA ASN A 553 4.64 13.76 -6.35
C ASN A 553 3.61 14.88 -6.17
N ILE A 554 2.72 15.06 -7.15
CA ILE A 554 1.66 16.08 -7.14
C ILE A 554 0.74 15.91 -5.93
N GLU A 555 0.34 14.67 -5.65
CA GLU A 555 -0.59 14.34 -4.58
C GLU A 555 0.00 14.63 -3.20
N ILE A 556 1.23 14.16 -2.97
CA ILE A 556 1.98 14.34 -1.72
C ILE A 556 2.29 15.82 -1.46
N ASP A 557 2.75 16.54 -2.48
CA ASP A 557 3.05 17.96 -2.36
C ASP A 557 1.79 18.76 -2.03
N LYS A 558 0.67 18.46 -2.68
CA LYS A 558 -0.60 19.10 -2.34
C LYS A 558 -1.00 18.82 -0.90
N VAL A 559 -0.88 17.58 -0.41
CA VAL A 559 -1.17 17.25 0.99
C VAL A 559 -0.28 18.04 1.96
N ARG A 560 1.01 18.17 1.66
CA ARG A 560 1.99 18.89 2.50
C ARG A 560 1.77 20.39 2.60
N LEU A 561 1.12 20.99 1.62
CA LEU A 561 0.74 22.42 1.68
C LEU A 561 -0.28 22.72 2.80
N HIS A 562 -0.92 21.70 3.37
CA HIS A 562 -1.92 21.84 4.43
C HIS A 562 -1.36 21.40 5.79
N GLU A 563 -1.00 22.36 6.65
CA GLU A 563 -0.35 22.05 7.92
C GLU A 563 -1.18 21.18 8.89
N ASN A 564 -2.50 21.23 8.76
CA ASN A 564 -3.42 20.45 9.57
C ASN A 564 -3.57 18.99 9.10
N ILE A 565 -3.09 18.67 7.89
CA ILE A 565 -2.91 17.29 7.44
C ILE A 565 -1.54 16.82 7.92
N ARG A 566 -1.54 15.76 8.73
CA ARG A 566 -0.39 15.28 9.51
C ARG A 566 0.23 14.01 8.95
N GLY A 567 -0.19 13.61 7.76
CA GLY A 567 0.45 12.55 7.02
C GLY A 567 -0.44 11.95 5.95
N PHE A 568 0.10 10.92 5.32
CA PHE A 568 -0.55 10.22 4.23
C PHE A 568 -0.09 8.75 4.18
N VAL A 569 -0.87 7.90 3.51
CA VAL A 569 -0.56 6.48 3.27
C VAL A 569 -0.69 6.20 1.77
N ILE A 570 0.41 5.81 1.14
CA ILE A 570 0.43 5.39 -0.27
C ILE A 570 -0.09 3.96 -0.38
N THR A 571 -1.05 3.72 -1.28
CA THR A 571 -1.45 2.38 -1.70
C THR A 571 -0.69 2.03 -2.99
N GLU A 572 0.29 1.13 -2.96
CA GLU A 572 0.71 0.26 -1.83
C GLU A 572 2.18 -0.19 -1.88
N LEU A 573 2.60 -1.05 -0.95
CA LEU A 573 3.98 -1.52 -0.80
C LEU A 573 4.45 -2.25 -2.04
N CYS A 574 3.71 -3.28 -2.46
CA CYS A 574 4.08 -4.16 -3.56
C CYS A 574 2.86 -4.51 -4.40
N ASP A 575 3.07 -4.76 -5.69
CA ASP A 575 2.04 -5.31 -6.56
C ASP A 575 1.50 -6.63 -5.97
N VAL A 576 0.18 -6.82 -6.03
CA VAL A 576 -0.52 -7.93 -5.39
C VAL A 576 -1.80 -8.29 -6.16
N PHE A 577 -1.89 -9.53 -6.64
CA PHE A 577 -2.94 -9.99 -7.55
C PHE A 577 -3.15 -9.06 -8.75
N TRP A 578 -4.26 -8.31 -8.74
CA TRP A 578 -4.68 -7.40 -9.80
C TRP A 578 -4.30 -5.94 -9.52
N GLU A 579 -3.91 -5.64 -8.29
CA GLU A 579 -3.48 -4.33 -7.83
C GLU A 579 -2.01 -4.15 -8.22
N CYS A 580 -1.78 -3.35 -9.26
CA CYS A 580 -0.44 -3.07 -9.82
C CYS A 580 0.00 -1.63 -9.49
N ASN A 581 -0.29 -1.16 -8.28
CA ASN A 581 0.05 0.17 -7.74
C ASN A 581 1.14 0.09 -6.67
N GLY A 582 1.89 -1.01 -6.60
CA GLY A 582 3.01 -1.16 -5.68
C GLY A 582 4.15 -0.17 -5.97
N LEU A 583 4.83 0.28 -4.92
CA LEU A 583 6.17 0.87 -5.03
C LEU A 583 7.22 -0.21 -5.36
N LEU A 584 6.92 -1.44 -4.96
CA LEU A 584 7.67 -2.65 -5.27
C LEU A 584 6.87 -3.55 -6.22
N ASP A 585 7.54 -4.43 -6.96
CA ASP A 585 6.88 -5.50 -7.72
C ASP A 585 6.42 -6.64 -6.80
N PHE A 586 5.77 -7.66 -7.36
CA PHE A 586 5.30 -8.84 -6.61
C PHE A 586 6.42 -9.55 -5.82
N ASP A 587 7.67 -9.57 -6.32
CA ASP A 587 8.84 -10.14 -5.63
C ASP A 587 9.46 -9.15 -4.61
N ARG A 588 8.79 -8.02 -4.37
CA ARG A 588 9.23 -6.91 -3.54
C ARG A 588 10.54 -6.26 -3.99
N ASN A 589 10.86 -6.28 -5.29
CA ASN A 589 11.93 -5.45 -5.88
C ASN A 589 11.41 -4.04 -6.17
N PHE A 590 12.29 -3.03 -6.17
CA PHE A 590 11.87 -1.68 -6.56
C PHE A 590 11.26 -1.67 -7.96
N LYS A 591 10.01 -1.22 -8.05
CA LYS A 591 9.30 -0.99 -9.31
C LYS A 591 9.46 0.46 -9.76
N VAL A 592 9.35 1.38 -8.81
CA VAL A 592 9.65 2.81 -8.95
C VAL A 592 11.15 3.10 -8.76
N ASN A 593 11.62 4.26 -9.21
CA ASN A 593 12.97 4.74 -8.98
C ASN A 593 13.14 5.17 -7.50
N PRO A 594 14.00 4.49 -6.71
CA PRO A 594 14.15 4.78 -5.29
C PRO A 594 14.75 6.16 -5.01
N GLU A 595 15.62 6.67 -5.88
CA GLU A 595 16.21 8.01 -5.71
C GLU A 595 15.17 9.11 -5.93
N ARG A 596 14.28 8.94 -6.92
CA ARG A 596 13.19 9.88 -7.17
C ARG A 596 12.17 9.85 -6.04
N MET A 597 11.74 8.65 -5.62
CA MET A 597 10.79 8.53 -4.49
C MET A 597 11.38 9.06 -3.19
N ARG A 598 12.67 8.84 -2.93
CA ARG A 598 13.38 9.48 -1.82
C ARG A 598 13.29 10.99 -1.87
N ALA A 599 13.57 11.60 -3.04
CA ALA A 599 13.52 13.05 -3.18
C ALA A 599 12.12 13.60 -2.86
N ILE A 600 11.07 12.93 -3.38
CA ILE A 600 9.67 13.26 -3.06
C ILE A 600 9.43 13.15 -1.55
N LEU A 601 9.73 12.00 -0.93
CA LEU A 601 9.36 11.71 0.46
C LEU A 601 10.22 12.39 1.51
N ASP A 602 11.49 12.72 1.26
CA ASP A 602 12.37 13.40 2.22
C ASP A 602 12.33 14.94 2.11
N ASN A 603 11.62 15.50 1.14
CA ASN A 603 11.45 16.94 1.05
C ASN A 603 10.46 17.47 2.11
N ASP A 604 11.00 17.78 3.29
CA ASP A 604 10.26 18.38 4.41
C ASP A 604 10.57 19.88 4.60
N LEU A 605 11.21 20.52 3.62
CA LEU A 605 11.59 21.94 3.68
C LEU A 605 10.68 22.82 2.84
N PHE A 606 10.31 22.39 1.63
CA PHE A 606 9.51 23.21 0.74
C PHE A 606 8.71 22.38 -0.27
N VAL A 607 7.65 22.98 -0.81
CA VAL A 607 6.98 22.51 -2.03
C VAL A 607 7.28 23.54 -3.12
N ALA A 608 7.73 23.08 -4.28
CA ALA A 608 7.96 23.94 -5.43
C ALA A 608 6.84 23.73 -6.45
N LEU A 609 6.26 24.81 -6.96
CA LEU A 609 5.24 24.78 -7.99
C LEU A 609 5.56 25.83 -9.05
N LEU A 610 5.34 25.49 -10.30
CA LEU A 610 5.42 26.44 -11.40
C LEU A 610 4.05 27.12 -11.55
N ASP A 611 4.03 28.44 -11.78
CA ASP A 611 2.78 29.17 -12.04
C ASP A 611 2.14 28.73 -13.37
N GLU A 612 2.99 28.45 -14.36
CA GLU A 612 2.60 27.94 -15.67
C GLU A 612 3.44 26.70 -16.02
N GLU A 613 2.83 25.53 -16.18
CA GLU A 613 3.53 24.31 -16.65
C GLU A 613 3.97 24.41 -18.12
N GLU A 614 3.38 25.35 -18.84
CA GLU A 614 3.71 25.70 -20.21
C GLU A 614 4.42 27.06 -20.22
N LEU A 615 5.69 27.07 -20.62
CA LEU A 615 6.54 28.25 -20.64
C LEU A 615 6.84 28.73 -22.05
N TRP A 616 7.01 30.04 -22.19
CA TRP A 616 7.51 30.67 -23.41
C TRP A 616 8.94 31.15 -23.22
N ILE A 617 9.81 30.89 -24.21
CA ILE A 617 11.17 31.45 -24.27
C ILE A 617 11.09 32.97 -24.40
N GLY A 618 11.82 33.65 -23.54
CA GLY A 618 11.84 35.10 -23.41
C GLY A 618 10.65 35.68 -22.66
N GLU A 619 9.81 34.83 -22.06
CA GLU A 619 8.83 35.25 -21.08
C GLU A 619 9.26 34.88 -19.67
N GLU A 620 8.89 35.73 -18.73
CA GLU A 620 9.14 35.50 -17.32
C GLU A 620 8.29 34.34 -16.83
N ALA A 621 8.93 33.24 -16.44
CA ALA A 621 8.30 32.10 -15.80
C ALA A 621 8.45 32.21 -14.28
N ASN A 622 7.40 31.95 -13.53
CA ASN A 622 7.42 32.14 -12.08
C ASN A 622 7.39 30.80 -11.34
N LEU A 623 8.47 30.53 -10.60
CA LEU A 623 8.54 29.42 -9.66
C LEU A 623 8.09 29.90 -8.28
N ARG A 624 7.04 29.30 -7.73
CA ARG A 624 6.62 29.46 -6.33
C ARG A 624 7.26 28.38 -5.48
N ILE A 625 7.83 28.79 -4.36
CA ILE A 625 8.44 27.88 -3.38
C ILE A 625 7.75 28.15 -2.05
N PHE A 626 6.89 27.23 -1.65
CA PHE A 626 6.16 27.27 -0.40
C PHE A 626 7.03 26.64 0.69
N LEU A 627 7.36 27.40 1.72
CA LEU A 627 8.20 26.92 2.81
C LEU A 627 7.38 26.09 3.81
N LEU A 628 7.80 24.85 4.05
CA LEU A 628 7.19 23.95 5.04
C LEU A 628 7.81 24.13 6.44
N LYS A 629 8.96 24.80 6.52
CA LYS A 629 9.71 25.11 7.75
C LYS A 629 10.41 26.46 7.63
N ASP A 630 10.77 27.02 8.77
CA ASP A 630 11.62 28.22 8.85
C ASP A 630 13.00 27.89 8.27
N ILE A 631 13.53 28.80 7.46
CA ILE A 631 14.87 28.67 6.88
C ILE A 631 15.66 29.97 7.11
N GLU A 632 16.93 29.82 7.51
CA GLU A 632 17.83 30.94 7.74
C GLU A 632 19.03 30.85 6.79
N LYS A 633 19.08 31.74 5.80
CA LYS A 633 20.24 31.91 4.89
C LYS A 633 20.62 30.62 4.15
N GLU A 634 19.62 29.92 3.65
CA GLU A 634 19.84 28.75 2.81
C GLU A 634 20.13 29.18 1.35
N ILE A 635 20.86 28.35 0.63
CA ILE A 635 21.08 28.57 -0.81
C ILE A 635 20.03 27.79 -1.57
N LEU A 636 19.07 28.52 -2.14
CA LEU A 636 18.17 27.99 -3.13
C LEU A 636 18.92 27.85 -4.44
N ARG A 637 19.06 26.62 -4.93
CA ARG A 637 19.63 26.31 -6.24
C ARG A 637 18.53 25.80 -7.15
N ILE A 638 18.39 26.41 -8.32
CA ILE A 638 17.47 26.00 -9.38
C ILE A 638 18.33 25.61 -10.57
N LYS A 639 18.28 24.33 -10.94
CA LYS A 639 18.97 23.80 -12.12
C LYS A 639 17.94 23.51 -13.21
N ILE A 640 18.19 24.04 -14.41
CA ILE A 640 17.34 23.84 -15.59
C ILE A 640 18.26 23.39 -16.73
N GLY A 641 18.24 22.10 -17.06
CA GLY A 641 19.25 21.53 -17.97
C GLY A 641 20.66 21.69 -17.42
N GLU A 642 21.55 22.36 -18.15
CA GLU A 642 22.92 22.69 -17.70
C GLU A 642 23.03 24.02 -16.95
N GLU A 643 21.99 24.87 -17.01
CA GLU A 643 21.98 26.18 -16.36
C GLU A 643 21.67 26.04 -14.86
N ILE A 644 22.37 26.82 -14.03
CA ILE A 644 22.21 26.81 -12.57
C ILE A 644 22.04 28.25 -12.09
N GLN A 645 20.96 28.51 -11.38
CA GLN A 645 20.70 29.76 -10.67
C GLN A 645 20.77 29.51 -9.17
N GLU A 646 21.52 30.34 -8.45
CA GLU A 646 21.61 30.27 -6.99
C GLU A 646 21.18 31.59 -6.36
N ARG A 647 20.38 31.52 -5.31
CA ARG A 647 19.95 32.69 -4.53
C ARG A 647 19.97 32.35 -3.04
N ALA A 648 20.53 33.24 -2.23
CA ALA A 648 20.39 33.14 -0.78
C ALA A 648 18.95 33.51 -0.40
N VAL A 649 18.29 32.65 0.35
CA VAL A 649 16.90 32.83 0.77
C VAL A 649 16.76 32.63 2.28
N SER A 650 15.83 33.36 2.86
CA SER A 650 15.34 33.20 4.22
C SER A 650 13.83 33.40 4.19
N GLY A 651 13.12 32.73 5.10
CA GLY A 651 11.67 32.87 5.21
C GLY A 651 11.14 32.07 6.39
N GLU A 652 9.95 32.43 6.81
CA GLU A 652 9.21 31.70 7.84
C GLU A 652 8.36 30.61 7.19
N LYS A 653 8.04 29.57 7.96
CA LYS A 653 7.10 28.54 7.55
C LYS A 653 5.77 29.17 7.08
N GLY A 654 5.28 28.71 5.92
CA GLY A 654 4.08 29.23 5.27
C GLY A 654 4.35 30.37 4.27
N ASP A 655 5.55 30.95 4.25
CA ASP A 655 5.93 31.91 3.23
C ASP A 655 5.97 31.27 1.83
N THR A 656 5.65 32.06 0.82
CA THR A 656 5.82 31.70 -0.58
C THR A 656 6.89 32.58 -1.21
N LEU A 657 8.05 32.01 -1.49
CA LEU A 657 9.09 32.68 -2.27
C LEU A 657 8.73 32.60 -3.76
N ARG A 658 8.97 33.70 -4.49
CA ARG A 658 8.79 33.73 -5.94
C ARG A 658 10.13 33.93 -6.62
N VAL A 659 10.42 33.07 -7.58
CA VAL A 659 11.64 33.13 -8.36
C VAL A 659 11.32 33.16 -9.84
N SER A 660 11.62 34.30 -10.47
CA SER A 660 11.61 34.43 -11.91
C SER A 660 12.71 33.54 -12.52
N LEU A 661 12.32 32.67 -13.43
CA LEU A 661 13.23 31.84 -14.21
C LEU A 661 13.56 32.57 -15.51
N ASP A 662 14.85 32.71 -15.81
CA ASP A 662 15.33 33.17 -17.12
C ASP A 662 15.12 32.07 -18.16
N THR A 663 14.13 32.26 -19.04
CA THR A 663 13.81 31.33 -20.13
C THR A 663 14.53 31.65 -21.44
N ASP A 664 15.21 32.79 -21.57
CA ASP A 664 15.85 33.24 -22.82
C ASP A 664 16.96 32.29 -23.28
N ARG A 665 17.65 31.68 -22.32
CA ARG A 665 18.83 30.82 -22.56
C ARG A 665 18.52 29.34 -22.65
N LEU A 666 17.26 28.98 -22.41
CA LEU A 666 16.83 27.60 -22.38
C LEU A 666 16.51 27.10 -23.79
N ASN A 667 16.68 25.79 -23.99
CA ASN A 667 16.35 25.14 -25.25
C ASN A 667 14.86 24.80 -25.28
N GLU A 668 14.24 24.93 -26.45
CA GLU A 668 12.87 24.47 -26.67
C GLU A 668 12.76 22.96 -26.40
N GLY A 669 11.64 22.56 -25.82
CA GLY A 669 11.34 21.17 -25.50
C GLY A 669 10.97 20.98 -24.04
N LEU A 670 11.03 19.72 -23.63
CA LEU A 670 10.87 19.34 -22.24
C LEU A 670 12.08 19.83 -21.42
N ILE A 671 11.79 20.57 -20.36
CA ILE A 671 12.78 20.94 -19.35
C ILE A 671 12.45 20.30 -18.00
N GLU A 672 13.48 19.72 -17.39
CA GLU A 672 13.47 19.35 -15.97
C GLU A 672 14.04 20.52 -15.17
N ILE A 673 13.30 20.91 -14.13
CA ILE A 673 13.68 21.96 -13.18
C ILE A 673 13.92 21.30 -11.84
N GLN A 674 15.19 21.17 -11.44
CA GLN A 674 15.55 20.71 -10.10
C GLN A 674 15.69 21.90 -9.18
N VAL A 675 14.84 21.96 -8.17
CA VAL A 675 14.89 22.96 -7.10
C VAL A 675 15.50 22.28 -5.89
N SER A 676 16.55 22.85 -5.32
CA SER A 676 17.17 22.30 -4.11
C SER A 676 17.42 23.38 -3.08
N LEU A 677 17.18 23.00 -1.83
CA LEU A 677 17.39 23.83 -0.64
C LEU A 677 17.98 22.92 0.45
N ASP A 678 19.18 23.23 0.94
CA ASP A 678 20.01 22.31 1.72
C ASP A 678 20.14 20.92 1.04
N LYS A 679 19.62 19.87 1.67
CA LYS A 679 19.61 18.49 1.14
C LYS A 679 18.30 18.10 0.50
N CYS A 680 17.25 18.93 0.62
CA CYS A 680 15.95 18.66 0.04
C CYS A 680 15.94 19.07 -1.42
N ILE A 681 15.33 18.23 -2.26
CA ILE A 681 15.24 18.41 -3.69
C ILE A 681 13.79 18.21 -4.10
N ALA A 682 13.26 19.13 -4.90
CA ALA A 682 12.02 18.96 -5.65
C ALA A 682 12.37 18.94 -7.14
N THR A 683 11.71 18.08 -7.90
CA THR A 683 11.86 18.02 -9.35
C THR A 683 10.53 18.40 -9.98
N LEU A 684 10.56 19.37 -10.89
CA LEU A 684 9.40 19.82 -11.66
C LEU A 684 9.67 19.62 -13.14
N HIS A 685 8.61 19.42 -13.89
CA HIS A 685 8.65 19.32 -15.34
C HIS A 685 7.82 20.43 -15.95
N ALA A 686 8.32 21.00 -17.05
CA ALA A 686 7.61 22.02 -17.80
C ALA A 686 7.90 21.89 -19.30
N VAL A 687 7.00 22.43 -20.12
CA VAL A 687 7.20 22.48 -21.57
C VAL A 687 7.56 23.89 -21.98
N LEU A 688 8.71 24.04 -22.63
CA LEU A 688 9.22 25.33 -23.07
C LEU A 688 9.18 25.47 -24.60
N SER A 689 8.65 26.59 -25.10
CA SER A 689 8.43 26.86 -26.53
C SER A 689 8.81 28.32 -26.88
N ARG A 690 9.31 28.66 -28.08
CA ARG A 690 9.44 30.08 -28.49
C ARG A 690 8.13 30.64 -29.03
N LYS A 691 7.83 31.90 -28.75
CA LYS A 691 6.71 32.58 -29.42
C LYS A 691 7.02 32.82 -30.89
N GLU A 692 6.55 31.92 -31.74
CA GLU A 692 6.59 32.08 -33.20
C GLU A 692 5.22 31.75 -33.79
N ILE A 693 4.94 32.32 -34.98
CA ILE A 693 3.78 31.91 -35.78
C ILE A 693 4.11 30.52 -36.32
N ALA A 694 3.54 29.49 -35.72
CA ALA A 694 3.62 28.16 -36.28
C ALA A 694 2.83 28.13 -37.60
N GLU A 695 3.52 27.96 -38.74
CA GLU A 695 2.86 27.79 -40.04
C GLU A 695 2.23 26.40 -40.10
N ILE A 696 0.90 26.35 -40.28
CA ILE A 696 0.20 25.08 -40.42
C ILE A 696 0.36 24.57 -41.86
N VAL A 697 1.08 23.45 -42.04
CA VAL A 697 1.41 22.87 -43.34
C VAL A 697 0.37 21.82 -43.76
N ILE A 698 -0.21 21.93 -44.97
CA ILE A 698 -1.02 20.85 -45.56
C ILE A 698 -0.10 19.81 -46.19
N ILE A 699 -0.31 18.53 -45.87
CA ILE A 699 0.30 17.42 -46.59
C ILE A 699 -0.59 17.06 -47.79
N SER A 700 -0.07 17.21 -49.02
CA SER A 700 -0.76 16.74 -50.23
C SER A 700 -0.25 15.37 -50.67
N ASN A 701 -1.15 14.39 -50.80
CA ASN A 701 -0.85 13.12 -51.46
C ASN A 701 -0.93 13.31 -53.00
N PRO A 702 0.08 12.89 -53.78
CA PRO A 702 0.07 13.01 -55.24
C PRO A 702 -1.08 12.25 -55.94
N HIS A 703 -1.80 11.36 -55.23
CA HIS A 703 -2.96 10.63 -55.76
C HIS A 703 -4.30 11.39 -55.66
N PHE A 704 -4.35 12.55 -54.98
CA PHE A 704 -5.57 13.36 -54.82
C PHE A 704 -5.46 14.71 -55.54
N ARG A 705 -6.35 14.99 -56.51
CA ARG A 705 -6.42 16.29 -57.22
C ARG A 705 -7.70 17.05 -56.90
N LEU A 706 -7.55 18.19 -56.21
CA LEU A 706 -8.59 19.21 -55.99
C LEU A 706 -8.84 20.04 -57.27
N GLN A 707 -10.11 20.32 -57.61
CA GLN A 707 -10.48 21.02 -58.85
C GLN A 707 -10.50 22.57 -58.78
N LYS A 708 -10.19 23.21 -57.64
CA LYS A 708 -9.94 24.66 -57.56
C LYS A 708 -8.84 25.01 -56.54
N PRO A 709 -8.07 26.10 -56.76
CA PRO A 709 -6.92 26.42 -55.94
C PRO A 709 -7.37 27.00 -54.60
N ILE A 710 -7.16 26.24 -53.54
CA ILE A 710 -6.86 26.79 -52.22
C ILE A 710 -5.36 27.11 -52.28
N ASP A 711 -4.95 28.30 -51.84
CA ASP A 711 -3.54 28.72 -51.82
C ASP A 711 -2.68 27.69 -51.06
N ARG A 712 -1.42 27.55 -51.45
CA ARG A 712 -0.51 26.41 -51.23
C ARG A 712 -0.06 26.19 -49.76
N LYS A 713 -0.79 26.71 -48.76
CA LYS A 713 -0.42 26.71 -47.34
C LYS A 713 -1.62 26.68 -46.35
N SER A 714 -2.61 25.78 -46.46
CA SER A 714 -3.86 25.89 -45.65
C SER A 714 -4.48 24.61 -45.08
N VAL A 715 -4.17 24.25 -43.83
CA VAL A 715 -4.95 23.26 -43.06
C VAL A 715 -6.29 23.87 -42.62
N ILE A 716 -7.34 23.05 -42.58
CA ILE A 716 -8.67 23.47 -42.11
C ILE A 716 -8.75 23.22 -40.60
N VAL A 717 -8.72 24.30 -39.83
CA VAL A 717 -8.92 24.30 -38.37
C VAL A 717 -10.36 24.74 -38.08
N LEU A 718 -11.15 23.88 -37.43
CA LEU A 718 -12.50 24.23 -36.98
C LEU A 718 -12.42 24.85 -35.57
N ASN A 719 -12.82 26.11 -35.44
CA ASN A 719 -12.64 26.92 -34.23
C ASN A 719 -13.68 26.63 -33.12
N LYS A 720 -14.71 25.83 -33.38
CA LYS A 720 -15.77 25.47 -32.41
C LYS A 720 -16.39 24.09 -32.69
N PRO A 721 -16.67 23.28 -31.66
CA PRO A 721 -17.60 22.15 -31.76
C PRO A 721 -18.98 22.61 -32.30
N GLY A 722 -19.64 21.80 -33.12
CA GLY A 722 -20.90 22.15 -33.80
C GLY A 722 -20.73 22.94 -35.11
N ALA A 723 -19.50 23.26 -35.53
CA ALA A 723 -19.27 23.93 -36.80
C ALA A 723 -19.51 23.00 -38.01
N VAL A 724 -20.18 23.53 -39.03
CA VAL A 724 -20.46 22.83 -40.29
C VAL A 724 -19.49 23.31 -41.36
N PHE A 725 -18.83 22.38 -42.04
CA PHE A 725 -17.98 22.66 -43.19
C PHE A 725 -18.53 21.97 -44.46
N GLU A 726 -18.50 22.66 -45.59
CA GLU A 726 -19.00 22.16 -46.88
C GLU A 726 -18.01 22.47 -48.01
N HIS A 727 -17.60 21.43 -48.76
CA HIS A 727 -16.72 21.57 -49.92
C HIS A 727 -16.96 20.45 -50.96
N ASN A 728 -17.20 20.80 -52.23
CA ASN A 728 -17.45 19.86 -53.35
C ASN A 728 -18.50 18.77 -53.07
N GLY A 729 -19.61 19.12 -52.40
CA GLY A 729 -20.69 18.18 -52.07
C GLY A 729 -20.40 17.28 -50.87
N TYR A 730 -19.20 17.38 -50.28
CA TYR A 730 -18.90 16.85 -48.96
C TYR A 730 -19.32 17.86 -47.90
N LYS A 731 -20.23 17.45 -47.02
CA LYS A 731 -20.67 18.24 -45.88
C LYS A 731 -20.35 17.48 -44.61
N ALA A 732 -19.70 18.11 -43.65
CA ALA A 732 -19.38 17.52 -42.36
C ALA A 732 -19.75 18.49 -41.22
N SER A 733 -20.21 17.94 -40.11
CA SER A 733 -20.51 18.70 -38.90
C SER A 733 -20.01 17.94 -37.67
N THR A 734 -19.34 18.63 -36.77
CA THR A 734 -18.94 18.07 -35.46
C THR A 734 -20.15 18.03 -34.52
N ALA A 735 -20.30 16.98 -33.70
CA ALA A 735 -21.37 16.89 -32.71
C ALA A 735 -21.30 18.05 -31.68
N ALA A 736 -22.46 18.52 -31.22
CA ALA A 736 -22.54 19.46 -30.10
C ALA A 736 -22.19 18.74 -28.78
N LYS A 737 -21.59 19.48 -27.85
CA LYS A 737 -20.98 18.97 -26.60
C LYS A 737 -21.94 18.19 -25.67
N GLU A 738 -23.25 18.17 -25.93
CA GLU A 738 -24.28 17.76 -24.96
C GLU A 738 -24.67 16.27 -24.97
N ASP A 739 -24.27 15.48 -25.98
CA ASP A 739 -24.70 14.07 -26.10
C ASP A 739 -23.59 13.04 -25.82
N LEU A 740 -22.40 13.50 -25.42
CA LEU A 740 -21.24 12.64 -25.20
C LEU A 740 -20.58 13.00 -23.85
N LEU A 741 -20.81 12.11 -22.86
CA LEU A 741 -19.94 11.77 -21.71
C LEU A 741 -20.38 12.27 -20.31
N SER A 742 -21.13 11.41 -19.59
CA SER A 742 -21.16 11.35 -18.12
C SER A 742 -20.52 10.01 -17.68
N GLY A 743 -19.35 10.04 -17.03
CA GLY A 743 -18.70 8.86 -16.44
C GLY A 743 -17.18 8.83 -16.58
N ASP A 744 -16.52 8.14 -15.64
CA ASP A 744 -15.08 7.90 -15.60
C ASP A 744 -14.59 7.06 -16.78
N TRP A 745 -13.59 7.54 -17.54
CA TRP A 745 -12.96 6.73 -18.59
C TRP A 745 -11.44 6.91 -18.63
N ILE A 746 -10.74 5.78 -18.50
CA ILE A 746 -9.33 5.57 -18.89
C ILE A 746 -9.32 5.25 -20.39
N THR A 747 -8.57 6.00 -21.22
CA THR A 747 -8.44 5.70 -22.66
C THR A 747 -7.10 6.17 -23.26
N GLY A 748 -6.48 5.35 -24.15
CA GLY A 748 -5.21 5.58 -24.87
C GLY A 748 -5.08 4.80 -26.22
N ILE A 749 -4.33 5.25 -27.26
CA ILE A 749 -4.17 4.78 -28.70
C ILE A 749 -2.97 5.62 -29.39
N PHE A 750 -2.69 5.52 -30.72
CA PHE A 750 -1.56 5.89 -31.65
C PHE A 750 -1.28 7.32 -32.27
N TRP A 751 -0.02 7.67 -32.47
CA TRP A 751 0.64 7.95 -33.79
C TRP A 751 1.96 7.15 -33.73
N ASN A 752 3.03 7.42 -34.50
CA ASN A 752 4.38 6.94 -34.08
C ASN A 752 4.70 7.67 -32.77
N SER A 753 4.21 7.09 -31.70
CA SER A 753 4.13 7.67 -30.38
C SER A 753 5.49 8.02 -29.85
N LYS A 754 6.50 7.25 -30.23
CA LYS A 754 7.89 7.48 -29.90
C LYS A 754 8.34 8.90 -30.28
N LEU A 755 8.01 9.33 -31.50
CA LEU A 755 8.45 10.59 -32.07
C LEU A 755 7.70 11.82 -31.51
N LEU A 756 6.46 11.64 -31.06
CA LEU A 756 5.71 12.69 -30.34
C LEU A 756 6.07 12.70 -28.86
N SER A 757 6.31 11.54 -28.23
CA SER A 757 6.66 11.45 -26.81
C SER A 757 8.02 12.06 -26.48
N ASP A 758 8.93 12.10 -27.46
CA ASP A 758 10.17 12.90 -27.39
C ASP A 758 9.92 14.41 -27.19
N VAL A 759 8.67 14.88 -27.27
CA VAL A 759 8.26 16.30 -27.17
C VAL A 759 7.55 16.64 -25.83
N PHE A 760 7.15 15.67 -24.98
CA PHE A 760 6.29 15.91 -23.79
C PHE A 760 6.82 15.24 -22.49
N PRO A 761 6.75 15.90 -21.31
CA PRO A 761 7.04 15.29 -20.00
C PRO A 761 5.98 14.29 -19.55
N GLY A 762 6.40 13.10 -19.08
CA GLY A 762 5.63 12.22 -18.18
C GLY A 762 4.35 11.59 -18.75
N GLY A 763 3.74 12.22 -19.75
CA GLY A 763 2.63 11.71 -20.52
C GLY A 763 3.09 11.36 -21.93
N LEU A 764 3.11 10.05 -22.23
CA LEU A 764 3.04 9.64 -23.63
C LEU A 764 1.83 10.30 -24.29
N PHE A 765 2.01 10.75 -25.52
CA PHE A 765 0.88 11.14 -26.35
C PHE A 765 -0.03 9.92 -26.59
N ARG A 766 -1.24 9.91 -26.00
CA ARG A 766 -2.22 8.80 -26.11
C ARG A 766 -3.38 9.22 -27.06
N ARG A 767 -3.56 8.63 -28.25
CA ARG A 767 -4.84 8.60 -29.05
C ARG A 767 -5.91 7.92 -28.14
N CYS A 768 -7.19 7.77 -28.49
CA CYS A 768 -8.14 6.99 -27.64
C CYS A 768 -8.95 5.96 -28.47
N HIS A 769 -9.49 4.94 -27.80
CA HIS A 769 -10.15 3.73 -28.34
C HIS A 769 -11.00 3.90 -29.62
N HIS A 770 -10.43 3.56 -30.78
CA HIS A 770 -11.09 3.51 -32.09
C HIS A 770 -12.19 2.44 -32.14
N SER A 771 -12.10 1.40 -31.31
CA SER A 771 -13.04 0.28 -31.25
C SER A 771 -14.32 0.55 -30.45
N LEU A 772 -14.34 1.49 -29.50
CA LEU A 772 -15.53 1.82 -28.69
C LEU A 772 -16.56 2.69 -29.45
N VAL A 773 -16.12 3.34 -30.53
CA VAL A 773 -16.92 4.28 -31.35
C VAL A 773 -17.37 3.63 -32.66
N LYS A 774 -17.14 2.32 -32.82
CA LYS A 774 -17.60 1.54 -33.97
C LYS A 774 -19.12 1.72 -34.10
N ASP A 775 -19.54 2.28 -35.23
CA ASP A 775 -20.94 2.56 -35.62
C ASP A 775 -21.63 3.79 -34.98
N ARG A 776 -20.94 4.66 -34.25
CA ARG A 776 -21.45 5.98 -33.81
C ARG A 776 -20.54 7.12 -34.25
N PRO A 777 -20.70 7.67 -35.48
CA PRO A 777 -19.80 8.71 -35.97
C PRO A 777 -19.99 10.02 -35.16
N MET A 778 -18.90 10.54 -34.58
CA MET A 778 -18.87 11.86 -33.91
C MET A 778 -18.95 13.05 -34.88
N ILE A 779 -18.77 12.77 -36.18
CA ILE A 779 -18.95 13.70 -37.29
C ILE A 779 -19.91 13.04 -38.26
N SER A 780 -21.09 13.62 -38.47
CA SER A 780 -21.95 13.21 -39.58
C SER A 780 -21.44 13.85 -40.86
N SER A 781 -21.12 13.05 -41.88
CA SER A 781 -20.81 13.55 -43.21
C SER A 781 -21.65 12.91 -44.32
N SER A 782 -21.86 13.64 -45.41
CA SER A 782 -22.51 13.16 -46.64
C SER A 782 -21.53 13.25 -47.81
N GLY A 783 -21.12 12.11 -48.39
CA GLY A 783 -20.16 11.98 -49.51
C GLY A 783 -19.39 10.64 -49.47
N TYR A 784 -18.64 10.27 -50.52
CA TYR A 784 -17.80 9.05 -50.51
C TYR A 784 -16.62 9.22 -49.54
N SER A 785 -16.76 8.71 -48.31
CA SER A 785 -15.61 8.40 -47.43
C SER A 785 -15.69 6.94 -46.98
N GLY A 786 -14.55 6.26 -47.02
CA GLY A 786 -14.42 4.89 -46.52
C GLY A 786 -14.12 4.92 -45.03
N ARG A 787 -15.15 4.94 -44.18
CA ARG A 787 -15.06 4.92 -42.70
C ARG A 787 -14.16 6.02 -42.07
N LEU A 788 -14.81 7.00 -41.45
CA LEU A 788 -14.17 7.90 -40.49
C LEU A 788 -13.66 7.10 -39.28
N SER A 789 -12.41 7.29 -38.86
CA SER A 789 -11.77 6.45 -37.85
C SER A 789 -11.02 7.23 -36.76
N GLY A 790 -11.75 7.58 -35.70
CA GLY A 790 -11.18 7.92 -34.38
C GLY A 790 -11.12 9.40 -34.02
N VAL A 791 -10.95 9.63 -32.71
CA VAL A 791 -10.75 10.92 -32.06
C VAL A 791 -9.41 10.86 -31.32
N VAL A 792 -8.58 11.88 -31.48
CA VAL A 792 -7.41 12.11 -30.64
C VAL A 792 -7.85 13.09 -29.55
N TYR A 793 -7.67 12.75 -28.28
CA TYR A 793 -7.74 13.69 -27.15
C TYR A 793 -6.35 13.71 -26.51
N GLY A 794 -5.76 14.89 -26.35
CA GLY A 794 -4.49 15.02 -25.64
C GLY A 794 -4.75 15.28 -24.15
N TRP A 795 -4.11 14.51 -23.27
CA TRP A 795 -4.33 14.50 -21.82
C TRP A 795 -4.09 15.86 -21.11
N LEU A 796 -3.27 16.77 -21.67
CA LEU A 796 -2.84 17.95 -20.92
C LEU A 796 -3.41 19.32 -21.35
N THR A 797 -3.96 19.52 -22.56
CA THR A 797 -4.18 20.91 -23.03
C THR A 797 -5.16 21.08 -24.21
N ASP A 798 -6.47 20.91 -24.00
CA ASP A 798 -7.52 21.39 -24.95
C ASP A 798 -7.39 20.92 -26.42
N PHE A 799 -6.65 19.82 -26.66
CA PHE A 799 -6.33 19.32 -27.98
C PHE A 799 -7.26 18.17 -28.36
N TYR A 800 -7.92 18.30 -29.52
CA TYR A 800 -8.55 17.16 -30.15
C TYR A 800 -8.42 17.16 -31.66
N GLY A 801 -8.26 15.97 -32.23
CA GLY A 801 -8.09 15.76 -33.67
C GLY A 801 -8.96 14.63 -34.20
N TYR A 802 -9.40 14.75 -35.45
CA TYR A 802 -10.17 13.73 -36.16
C TYR A 802 -9.34 13.15 -37.29
N ILE A 803 -9.41 11.82 -37.41
CA ILE A 803 -8.69 11.07 -38.43
C ILE A 803 -9.72 10.43 -39.38
N ASP A 804 -9.52 10.63 -40.67
CA ASP A 804 -10.34 10.08 -41.75
C ASP A 804 -9.51 9.09 -42.59
N MET A 805 -10.18 8.09 -43.18
CA MET A 805 -9.55 7.14 -44.11
C MET A 805 -10.13 7.35 -45.50
N VAL A 806 -9.26 7.59 -46.47
CA VAL A 806 -9.64 7.68 -47.88
C VAL A 806 -8.71 6.80 -48.70
N ASP A 807 -9.26 5.78 -49.37
CA ASP A 807 -8.52 4.81 -50.18
C ASP A 807 -7.32 4.18 -49.43
N ASP A 808 -7.58 3.61 -48.25
CA ASP A 808 -6.59 2.98 -47.35
C ASP A 808 -5.45 3.91 -46.86
N SER A 809 -5.56 5.22 -47.10
CA SER A 809 -4.65 6.24 -46.61
C SER A 809 -5.28 7.02 -45.44
N LEU A 810 -4.48 7.30 -44.42
CA LEU A 810 -4.89 7.98 -43.19
C LEU A 810 -4.73 9.51 -43.34
N TYR A 811 -5.77 10.28 -43.00
CA TYR A 811 -5.79 11.75 -43.10
C TYR A 811 -6.21 12.38 -41.78
N VAL A 812 -5.59 13.50 -41.38
CA VAL A 812 -6.13 14.33 -40.30
C VAL A 812 -7.16 15.28 -40.90
N SER A 813 -8.44 15.08 -40.59
CA SER A 813 -9.52 15.87 -41.17
C SER A 813 -9.82 17.14 -40.39
N THR A 814 -9.48 17.19 -39.10
CA THR A 814 -9.65 18.38 -38.24
C THR A 814 -8.71 18.27 -37.05
N LEU A 815 -8.02 19.35 -36.69
CA LEU A 815 -7.13 19.42 -35.53
C LEU A 815 -7.40 20.74 -34.81
N HIS A 816 -7.86 20.68 -33.56
CA HIS A 816 -8.01 21.87 -32.71
C HIS A 816 -6.74 22.03 -31.89
N LEU A 817 -5.93 23.02 -32.24
CA LEU A 817 -4.74 23.46 -31.52
C LEU A 817 -4.90 24.95 -31.25
N ASP A 818 -4.74 25.37 -30.00
CA ASP A 818 -4.59 26.79 -29.69
C ASP A 818 -3.11 27.16 -29.79
N PRO A 819 -2.64 27.82 -30.87
CA PRO A 819 -1.22 28.17 -31.03
C PRO A 819 -0.73 29.18 -29.98
N LYS A 820 -1.62 29.71 -29.12
CA LYS A 820 -1.28 30.54 -27.96
C LYS A 820 -0.87 29.73 -26.73
N ARG A 821 -0.97 28.40 -26.77
CA ARG A 821 -0.43 27.47 -25.77
C ARG A 821 0.98 27.04 -26.19
N PRO A 822 2.02 27.15 -25.33
CA PRO A 822 3.38 26.70 -25.66
C PRO A 822 3.43 25.29 -26.21
N LEU A 823 2.64 24.38 -25.63
CA LEU A 823 2.61 22.97 -26.00
C LEU A 823 2.09 22.73 -27.42
N ALA A 824 0.94 23.33 -27.74
CA ALA A 824 0.36 23.27 -29.07
C ALA A 824 1.28 23.88 -30.12
N ASN A 825 1.97 24.97 -29.78
CA ASN A 825 2.90 25.65 -30.67
C ASN A 825 4.18 24.84 -30.94
N LEU A 826 4.74 24.20 -29.90
CA LEU A 826 5.89 23.30 -30.01
C LEU A 826 5.54 22.11 -30.91
N LEU A 827 4.37 21.51 -30.69
CA LEU A 827 3.85 20.41 -31.51
C LEU A 827 3.72 20.81 -32.99
N LEU A 828 3.11 21.97 -33.28
CA LEU A 828 2.98 22.47 -34.66
C LEU A 828 4.32 22.61 -35.37
N ARG A 829 5.38 23.01 -34.67
CA ARG A 829 6.73 23.16 -35.25
C ARG A 829 7.44 21.82 -35.44
N ARG A 830 7.37 20.92 -34.47
CA ARG A 830 7.95 19.56 -34.59
C ARG A 830 7.29 18.72 -35.69
N LEU A 831 6.01 18.96 -35.97
CA LEU A 831 5.31 18.34 -37.11
C LEU A 831 5.94 18.71 -38.48
N SER A 832 6.72 19.80 -38.58
CA SER A 832 7.47 20.14 -39.79
C SER A 832 8.76 19.32 -39.96
N ASP A 833 9.43 18.97 -38.86
CA ASP A 833 10.64 18.12 -38.86
C ASP A 833 10.29 16.67 -39.24
N LEU A 834 9.12 16.20 -38.80
CA LEU A 834 8.54 14.89 -39.10
C LEU A 834 8.22 14.66 -40.59
N GLN A 835 8.17 15.71 -41.42
CA GLN A 835 7.99 15.60 -42.88
C GLN A 835 9.26 15.22 -43.63
N SER A 836 10.42 15.21 -42.96
CA SER A 836 11.72 14.89 -43.57
C SER A 836 12.14 13.40 -43.45
N ILE A 837 11.33 12.59 -42.76
CA ILE A 837 11.46 11.13 -42.59
C ILE A 837 10.30 10.47 -43.34
#